data_AF-A0A838XS18-F1
#
_entry.id   AF-A0A838XS18-F1
#
_cell.length_a   1.000
_cell.length_b   1.000
_cell.length_c   1.000
_cell.angle_alpha   90.00
_cell.angle_beta   90.00
_cell.angle_gamma   90.00
#
_symmetry.space_group_name_H-M   'P 1'
#
loop_
_entity.id
_entity.type
_entity.pdbx_description
1 polymer ?
#
loop_
_entity_poly.entity_id
_entity_poly.type
_entity_poly.pdbx_seq_one_letter_code
_entity_poly.pdbx_strand_id
1 'polypeptide(L)'
;MVGKMKLSKSSIGLIIVSFVFYLYATDSFSIFQRDSALEIVDFSIENSPVNIDIPSNPYRNPYYGDLHVHTKYSFDAYIFGVTATPYDAYRFATGEAVKHPLGFDMQLKEPLDFYAVTDHGFYMGMIENYADTSSKMSKNEWTKPIHNINRPENVTVASTGERADLFSSVLSREIINKPYPWWHPNFLGAWLTNNIQLALTSFDYDVHKSAWADVAKAAEEFNDPGNFTTFIGYEYTTSTEVEGGNLHRNVIFNSSNAPIRPWTRIDSLNPEDLWTWMDSLRDNDVDSLAMPHNSNGSNGQMFEVETFRGNPISKEYSEKRMRNEPVVEMTQVKGTSDTHPLLSPDDEWADFEIMDKRVGSRPPTYSMPQGGYVRDAFLRGLTLEWEGRGNPYKFGLIGSSDTHTGAGAFDENNYWSKVGVLDGTDMGRGSVPLSQDRIDQLTQYSIDFNQPASTKEIEGKTYADVGFDQWGASGLAVAWAEENTRDSIFQAFKRKETFATTGTRIAVRFFAGFDMKSIDLNSEDMVKNAYAKGVTMGADLFSQANQTPQFLVWAQRDKLGAPLQRVQIIKGWVETASGTPKEKIYDVACSDGFAADPVTNRCPDNGARVNIDDCSISNDVGAGELKTTWEDPDFDPAVKAFYYVRVLENPTCRWSTWDALKAGVKPRPDLHETIQERAWSSPIWYIPDSSGLEIIPL
;
A
#
# COMPACT_ATOMS: atom_id res chain seq x y z
N MET A 1 63.79 32.53 33.72
CA MET A 1 63.92 31.10 33.38
C MET A 1 62.53 30.48 33.41
N VAL A 2 61.87 30.33 32.26
CA VAL A 2 60.59 29.60 32.16
C VAL A 2 60.94 28.21 31.63
N GLY A 3 60.96 27.22 32.52
CA GLY A 3 61.17 25.81 32.15
C GLY A 3 59.93 25.28 31.44
N LYS A 4 60.08 24.92 30.15
CA LYS A 4 59.04 24.20 29.40
C LYS A 4 58.81 22.84 30.05
N MET A 5 57.68 22.67 30.73
CA MET A 5 57.24 21.40 31.27
C MET A 5 56.90 20.47 30.10
N LYS A 6 57.77 19.49 29.81
CA LYS A 6 57.50 18.46 28.81
C LYS A 6 56.57 17.41 29.43
N LEU A 7 55.30 17.45 29.04
CA LEU A 7 54.34 16.38 29.35
C LEU A 7 54.89 15.04 28.82
N SER A 8 54.93 14.02 29.68
CA SER A 8 55.36 12.68 29.27
C SER A 8 54.30 12.07 28.33
N LYS A 9 54.72 11.18 27.42
CA LYS A 9 53.79 10.47 26.53
C LYS A 9 52.69 9.73 27.30
N SER A 10 53.00 9.23 28.49
CA SER A 10 52.05 8.57 29.38
C SER A 10 51.02 9.55 29.97
N SER A 11 51.44 10.76 30.33
CA SER A 11 50.55 11.83 30.82
C SER A 11 49.60 12.33 29.73
N ILE A 12 50.08 12.44 28.49
CA ILE A 12 49.25 12.79 27.32
C ILE A 12 48.23 11.67 27.05
N GLY A 13 48.67 10.40 27.09
CA GLY A 13 47.78 9.26 26.93
C GLY A 13 46.69 9.21 28.01
N LEU A 14 47.04 9.48 29.27
CA LEU A 14 46.07 9.52 30.37
C LEU A 14 45.04 10.64 30.20
N ILE A 15 45.48 11.83 29.79
CA ILE A 15 44.58 12.96 29.52
C ILE A 15 43.61 12.64 28.38
N ILE A 16 44.08 12.02 27.29
CA ILE A 16 43.23 11.62 26.17
C ILE A 16 42.21 10.57 26.62
N VAL A 17 42.65 9.53 27.34
CA VAL A 17 41.74 8.48 27.83
C VAL A 17 40.72 9.03 28.82
N SER A 18 41.13 9.90 29.75
CA SER A 18 40.20 10.55 30.69
C SER A 18 39.24 11.51 30.01
N PHE A 19 39.66 12.21 28.95
CA PHE A 19 38.79 13.07 28.15
C PHE A 19 37.78 12.26 27.34
N VAL A 20 38.20 11.16 26.71
CA VAL A 20 37.31 10.22 26.03
C VAL A 20 36.32 9.60 27.02
N PHE A 21 36.78 9.18 28.20
CA PHE A 21 35.90 8.64 29.24
C PHE A 21 34.91 9.70 29.77
N TYR A 22 35.35 10.94 29.94
CA TYR A 22 34.49 12.05 30.33
C TYR A 22 33.41 12.33 29.27
N LEU A 23 33.78 12.40 27.98
CA LEU A 23 32.82 12.56 26.89
C LEU A 23 31.82 11.39 26.82
N TYR A 24 32.26 10.17 27.10
CA TYR A 24 31.40 8.98 27.17
C TYR A 24 30.44 9.03 28.37
N ALA A 25 30.95 9.35 29.56
CA ALA A 25 30.16 9.39 30.79
C ALA A 25 29.15 10.56 30.85
N THR A 26 29.32 11.58 30.01
CA THR A 26 28.45 12.76 29.93
C THR A 26 27.58 12.78 28.68
N ASP A 27 27.60 11.71 27.88
CA ASP A 27 26.92 11.60 26.59
C ASP A 27 27.23 12.75 25.60
N SER A 28 28.31 13.50 25.85
CA SER A 28 28.72 14.67 25.08
C SER A 28 29.31 14.33 23.71
N PHE A 29 29.48 13.04 23.40
CA PHE A 29 29.82 12.57 22.07
C PHE A 29 28.69 12.77 21.05
N SER A 30 27.43 12.81 21.50
CA SER A 30 26.25 13.08 20.66
C SER A 30 26.34 14.44 19.94
N ILE A 31 27.08 15.41 20.49
CA ILE A 31 27.31 16.74 19.88
C ILE A 31 28.06 16.62 18.53
N PHE A 32 28.82 15.55 18.32
CA PHE A 32 29.54 15.29 17.06
C PHE A 32 28.78 14.39 16.09
N GLN A 33 27.68 13.78 16.54
CA GLN A 33 26.86 12.90 15.73
C GLN A 33 25.91 13.74 14.88
N ARG A 34 25.85 13.45 13.58
CA ARG A 34 24.81 13.98 12.67
C ARG A 34 23.86 12.85 12.32
N ASP A 35 22.63 13.18 11.94
CA ASP A 35 21.73 12.20 11.32
C ASP A 35 21.65 12.45 9.82
N SER A 36 22.30 11.59 9.04
CA SER A 36 22.29 11.71 7.58
C SER A 36 20.89 11.55 6.96
N ALA A 37 19.93 10.94 7.64
CA ALA A 37 18.56 10.85 7.13
C ALA A 37 17.75 12.15 7.33
N LEU A 38 18.28 13.13 8.04
CA LEU A 38 17.68 14.46 8.19
C LEU A 38 18.35 15.51 7.28
N GLU A 39 19.39 15.13 6.53
CA GLU A 39 20.01 16.00 5.54
C GLU A 39 19.10 16.10 4.31
N ILE A 40 18.55 17.29 4.05
CA ILE A 40 17.61 17.54 2.95
C ILE A 40 18.34 17.97 1.68
N VAL A 41 17.90 17.45 0.54
CA VAL A 41 18.35 17.81 -0.80
C VAL A 41 17.14 18.24 -1.62
N ASP A 42 17.30 19.30 -2.41
CA ASP A 42 16.33 19.68 -3.43
C ASP A 42 16.63 18.90 -4.72
N PHE A 43 15.68 18.08 -5.14
CA PHE A 43 15.76 17.29 -6.37
C PHE A 43 15.16 18.00 -7.59
N SER A 44 14.69 19.24 -7.44
CA SER A 44 14.08 19.99 -8.53
C SER A 44 14.99 20.09 -9.76
N ILE A 45 14.37 20.12 -10.95
CA ILE A 45 15.07 20.27 -12.23
C ILE A 45 15.17 21.75 -12.58
N GLU A 46 16.35 22.19 -13.01
CA GLU A 46 16.56 23.57 -13.45
C GLU A 46 15.63 23.91 -14.63
N ASN A 47 14.86 25.00 -14.49
CA ASN A 47 13.88 25.52 -15.47
C ASN A 47 12.49 24.86 -15.51
N SER A 48 12.04 24.19 -14.43
CA SER A 48 10.63 23.80 -14.32
C SER A 48 9.70 25.03 -14.46
N PRO A 49 8.60 24.95 -15.23
CA PRO A 49 7.74 26.11 -15.47
C PRO A 49 7.16 26.64 -14.15
N VAL A 50 7.53 27.88 -13.80
CA VAL A 50 7.32 28.46 -12.46
C VAL A 50 5.91 29.02 -12.23
N ASN A 51 4.99 28.93 -13.20
CA ASN A 51 3.61 29.38 -13.00
C ASN A 51 2.72 28.90 -14.15
N ILE A 52 2.06 27.78 -13.96
CA ILE A 52 0.93 27.38 -14.80
C ILE A 52 -0.32 27.70 -13.97
N ASP A 53 -1.21 28.54 -14.50
CA ASP A 53 -2.53 28.77 -13.91
C ASP A 53 -3.36 27.50 -14.14
N ILE A 54 -3.31 26.56 -13.20
CA ILE A 54 -4.03 25.29 -13.25
C ILE A 54 -5.44 25.55 -12.74
N PRO A 55 -6.49 25.30 -13.55
CA PRO A 55 -7.86 25.57 -13.13
C PRO A 55 -8.22 24.81 -11.85
N SER A 56 -8.44 25.56 -10.78
CA SER A 56 -8.90 25.03 -9.50
C SER A 56 -10.40 24.73 -9.54
N ASN A 57 -10.78 23.52 -9.17
CA ASN A 57 -12.19 23.17 -8.95
C ASN A 57 -12.48 23.17 -7.44
N PRO A 58 -13.22 24.16 -6.89
CA PRO A 58 -13.57 24.19 -5.47
C PRO A 58 -14.46 23.02 -5.02
N TYR A 59 -15.03 22.27 -5.97
CA TYR A 59 -15.83 21.07 -5.74
C TYR A 59 -15.06 19.77 -6.01
N ARG A 60 -13.76 19.88 -6.32
CA ARG A 60 -12.78 18.81 -6.49
C ARG A 60 -13.05 17.88 -7.67
N ASN A 61 -11.99 17.35 -8.24
CA ASN A 61 -12.02 16.29 -9.25
C ASN A 61 -11.47 14.99 -8.65
N PRO A 62 -11.92 13.81 -9.12
CA PRO A 62 -11.29 12.56 -8.74
C PRO A 62 -10.04 12.37 -9.58
N TYR A 63 -8.88 12.28 -8.93
CA TYR A 63 -7.63 11.92 -9.58
C TYR A 63 -7.27 10.48 -9.20
N TYR A 64 -6.95 9.66 -10.19
CA TYR A 64 -6.65 8.24 -10.07
C TYR A 64 -5.15 8.00 -10.22
N GLY A 65 -4.56 7.24 -9.32
CA GLY A 65 -3.13 6.96 -9.36
C GLY A 65 -2.74 5.68 -8.66
N ASP A 66 -1.43 5.46 -8.60
CA ASP A 66 -0.81 4.31 -7.97
C ASP A 66 0.45 4.77 -7.24
N LEU A 67 0.56 4.40 -5.97
CA LEU A 67 1.62 4.85 -5.07
C LEU A 67 2.50 3.69 -4.60
N HIS A 68 2.38 2.53 -5.24
CA HIS A 68 3.05 1.32 -4.80
C HIS A 68 3.68 0.56 -5.98
N VAL A 69 4.87 0.99 -6.38
CA VAL A 69 5.47 0.58 -7.66
C VAL A 69 6.96 0.31 -7.49
N HIS A 70 7.37 -0.89 -7.86
CA HIS A 70 8.76 -1.33 -7.79
C HIS A 70 9.37 -1.48 -9.19
N THR A 71 10.61 -1.03 -9.30
CA THR A 71 11.42 -0.98 -10.52
C THR A 71 12.66 -1.85 -10.34
N LYS A 72 13.61 -1.77 -11.27
CA LYS A 72 14.91 -2.46 -11.17
C LYS A 72 15.70 -2.13 -9.89
N TYR A 73 15.41 -1.01 -9.22
CA TYR A 73 16.11 -0.64 -7.99
C TYR A 73 15.62 -1.40 -6.76
N SER A 74 14.39 -1.93 -6.78
CA SER A 74 13.93 -2.83 -5.73
C SER A 74 14.65 -4.18 -5.82
N PHE A 75 15.08 -4.69 -4.65
CA PHE A 75 15.92 -5.88 -4.57
C PHE A 75 15.22 -7.12 -5.12
N ASP A 76 13.92 -7.26 -4.90
CA ASP A 76 13.14 -8.43 -5.30
C ASP A 76 12.62 -8.34 -6.74
N ALA A 77 12.12 -7.17 -7.16
CA ALA A 77 11.80 -6.90 -8.55
C ALA A 77 13.00 -7.22 -9.47
N TYR A 78 14.21 -6.81 -9.10
CA TYR A 78 15.40 -7.16 -9.85
C TYR A 78 15.63 -8.68 -9.90
N ILE A 79 15.51 -9.40 -8.77
CA ILE A 79 15.61 -10.87 -8.75
C ILE A 79 14.55 -11.53 -9.65
N PHE A 80 13.37 -10.93 -9.77
CA PHE A 80 12.27 -11.42 -10.60
C PHE A 80 12.42 -11.12 -12.09
N GLY A 81 13.52 -10.51 -12.52
CA GLY A 81 13.83 -10.28 -13.94
C GLY A 81 13.57 -8.86 -14.41
N VAL A 82 13.16 -7.96 -13.52
CA VAL A 82 12.80 -6.59 -13.88
C VAL A 82 14.04 -5.78 -14.21
N THR A 83 13.97 -5.10 -15.35
CA THR A 83 14.96 -4.12 -15.80
C THR A 83 14.35 -2.76 -16.08
N ALA A 84 13.02 -2.61 -15.91
CA ALA A 84 12.32 -1.35 -16.01
C ALA A 84 12.89 -0.35 -15.01
N THR A 85 13.22 0.84 -15.50
CA THR A 85 13.72 1.97 -14.70
C THR A 85 12.56 2.77 -14.11
N PRO A 86 12.81 3.66 -13.13
CA PRO A 86 11.80 4.64 -12.71
C PRO A 86 11.20 5.45 -13.87
N TYR A 87 12.00 5.81 -14.86
CA TYR A 87 11.54 6.52 -16.06
C TYR A 87 10.62 5.68 -16.96
N ASP A 88 10.80 4.37 -16.99
CA ASP A 88 9.89 3.47 -17.72
C ASP A 88 8.57 3.35 -16.98
N ALA A 89 8.60 3.30 -15.64
CA ALA A 89 7.39 3.26 -14.81
C ALA A 89 6.53 4.52 -14.98
N TYR A 90 7.14 5.72 -15.01
CA TYR A 90 6.41 6.95 -15.29
C TYR A 90 5.89 7.02 -16.73
N ARG A 91 6.66 6.55 -17.73
CA ARG A 91 6.18 6.42 -19.12
C ARG A 91 4.95 5.52 -19.21
N PHE A 92 4.97 4.37 -18.53
CA PHE A 92 3.81 3.49 -18.40
C PHE A 92 2.60 4.22 -17.79
N ALA A 93 2.79 4.93 -16.69
CA ALA A 93 1.71 5.67 -16.02
C ALA A 93 1.08 6.75 -16.92
N THR A 94 1.88 7.37 -17.80
CA THR A 94 1.40 8.32 -18.82
C THR A 94 0.80 7.66 -20.07
N GLY A 95 0.76 6.33 -20.13
CA GLY A 95 0.09 5.54 -21.17
C GLY A 95 1.00 4.93 -22.25
N GLU A 96 2.33 5.04 -22.13
CA GLU A 96 3.25 4.36 -23.04
C GLU A 96 3.30 2.84 -22.76
N ALA A 97 3.58 2.06 -23.80
CA ALA A 97 3.84 0.63 -23.63
C ALA A 97 5.27 0.39 -23.13
N VAL A 98 5.42 -0.43 -22.09
CA VAL A 98 6.71 -0.89 -21.56
C VAL A 98 6.81 -2.41 -21.62
N LYS A 99 8.04 -2.95 -21.65
CA LYS A 99 8.25 -4.38 -21.80
C LYS A 99 8.20 -5.11 -20.46
N HIS A 100 7.39 -6.15 -20.39
CA HIS A 100 7.49 -7.16 -19.33
C HIS A 100 8.86 -7.87 -19.44
N PRO A 101 9.44 -8.40 -18.34
CA PRO A 101 10.68 -9.19 -18.39
C PRO A 101 10.70 -10.31 -19.44
N LEU A 102 9.53 -10.88 -19.75
CA LEU A 102 9.35 -11.92 -20.78
C LEU A 102 9.13 -11.38 -22.22
N GLY A 103 9.23 -10.06 -22.43
CA GLY A 103 9.29 -9.42 -23.74
C GLY A 103 7.96 -8.96 -24.36
N PHE A 104 6.82 -9.27 -23.75
CA PHE A 104 5.51 -8.76 -24.19
C PHE A 104 5.26 -7.34 -23.66
N ASP A 105 4.34 -6.62 -24.30
CA ASP A 105 3.98 -5.24 -23.93
C ASP A 105 3.02 -5.20 -22.74
N MET A 106 3.28 -4.28 -21.81
CA MET A 106 2.40 -3.87 -20.72
C MET A 106 1.99 -2.42 -20.99
N GLN A 107 0.69 -2.16 -21.05
CA GLN A 107 0.15 -0.82 -21.34
C GLN A 107 -1.20 -0.63 -20.65
N LEU A 108 -1.42 0.56 -20.10
CA LEU A 108 -2.70 0.96 -19.53
C LEU A 108 -3.75 1.18 -20.62
N LYS A 109 -5.01 0.88 -20.31
CA LYS A 109 -6.15 1.34 -21.13
C LYS A 109 -6.28 2.87 -21.11
N GLU A 110 -5.94 3.47 -19.97
CA GLU A 110 -6.02 4.91 -19.73
C GLU A 110 -4.86 5.39 -18.85
N PRO A 111 -4.20 6.53 -19.18
CA PRO A 111 -3.17 7.14 -18.34
C PRO A 111 -3.68 7.50 -16.94
N LEU A 112 -2.81 7.39 -15.93
CA LEU A 112 -3.09 7.80 -14.55
C LEU A 112 -2.92 9.31 -14.37
N ASP A 113 -3.54 9.87 -13.34
CA ASP A 113 -3.45 11.29 -12.98
C ASP A 113 -2.25 11.57 -12.05
N PHE A 114 -1.88 10.60 -11.21
CA PHE A 114 -0.68 10.68 -10.39
C PHE A 114 0.01 9.32 -10.17
N TYR A 115 1.29 9.35 -9.81
CA TYR A 115 2.10 8.14 -9.64
C TYR A 115 3.27 8.32 -8.66
N ALA A 116 3.67 7.26 -7.97
CA ALA A 116 4.92 7.24 -7.20
C ALA A 116 5.64 5.90 -7.37
N VAL A 117 6.92 5.97 -7.75
CA VAL A 117 7.83 4.84 -7.63
C VAL A 117 8.23 4.72 -6.17
N THR A 118 7.96 3.57 -5.56
CA THR A 118 8.24 3.29 -4.15
C THR A 118 9.05 2.01 -3.99
N ASP A 119 10.18 1.94 -4.68
CA ASP A 119 11.15 0.87 -4.50
C ASP A 119 11.50 0.66 -3.02
N HIS A 120 11.78 -0.58 -2.64
CA HIS A 120 12.24 -0.91 -1.29
C HIS A 120 13.40 -0.03 -0.85
N GLY A 121 13.17 0.76 0.22
CA GLY A 121 14.12 1.75 0.72
C GLY A 121 15.42 1.12 1.19
N PHE A 122 15.35 -0.08 1.76
CA PHE A 122 16.54 -0.84 2.12
C PHE A 122 17.09 -1.56 0.88
N TYR A 123 18.42 -1.54 0.72
CA TYR A 123 19.09 -2.20 -0.42
C TYR A 123 18.67 -1.70 -1.82
N MET A 124 18.04 -0.53 -1.91
CA MET A 124 17.75 0.14 -3.18
C MET A 124 19.00 0.20 -4.08
N GLY A 125 18.91 -0.36 -5.29
CA GLY A 125 19.98 -0.43 -6.29
C GLY A 125 21.10 -1.44 -6.00
N MET A 126 21.11 -2.08 -4.83
CA MET A 126 22.22 -2.94 -4.41
C MET A 126 22.27 -4.26 -5.19
N ILE A 127 21.13 -4.91 -5.44
CA ILE A 127 21.11 -6.19 -6.15
C ILE A 127 21.51 -6.03 -7.61
N GLU A 128 21.08 -4.95 -8.27
CA GLU A 128 21.58 -4.57 -9.60
C GLU A 128 23.10 -4.41 -9.59
N ASN A 129 23.64 -3.75 -8.56
CA ASN A 129 25.08 -3.59 -8.41
C ASN A 129 25.82 -4.91 -8.18
N TYR A 130 25.23 -5.88 -7.49
CA TYR A 130 25.82 -7.21 -7.34
C TYR A 130 25.83 -7.98 -8.66
N ALA A 131 24.79 -7.81 -9.46
CA ALA A 131 24.67 -8.48 -10.76
C ALA A 131 25.68 -7.95 -11.79
N ASP A 132 26.05 -6.68 -11.69
CA ASP A 132 27.07 -6.06 -12.54
C ASP A 132 28.49 -6.53 -12.14
N THR A 133 29.04 -7.44 -12.94
CA THR A 133 30.38 -8.01 -12.73
C THR A 133 31.54 -7.02 -12.84
N SER A 134 31.28 -5.79 -13.29
CA SER A 134 32.25 -4.70 -13.29
C SER A 134 32.29 -3.90 -11.98
N SER A 135 31.24 -4.01 -11.15
CA SER A 135 31.09 -3.25 -9.92
C SER A 135 32.11 -3.63 -8.84
N LYS A 136 32.25 -2.79 -7.82
CA LYS A 136 33.08 -3.10 -6.66
C LYS A 136 32.48 -4.24 -5.83
N MET A 137 31.16 -4.25 -5.64
CA MET A 137 30.49 -5.22 -4.79
C MET A 137 30.45 -6.62 -5.41
N SER A 138 30.33 -6.73 -6.73
CA SER A 138 30.31 -8.02 -7.43
C SER A 138 31.62 -8.81 -7.33
N LYS A 139 32.71 -8.17 -6.89
CA LYS A 139 34.00 -8.83 -6.62
C LYS A 139 33.98 -9.70 -5.36
N ASN A 140 32.97 -9.54 -4.50
CA ASN A 140 32.81 -10.39 -3.34
C ASN A 140 32.26 -11.77 -3.76
N GLU A 141 32.88 -12.84 -3.25
CA GLU A 141 32.54 -14.22 -3.62
C GLU A 141 31.05 -14.57 -3.43
N TRP A 142 30.41 -14.03 -2.39
CA TRP A 142 29.00 -14.29 -2.09
C TRP A 142 28.01 -13.65 -3.08
N THR A 143 28.45 -12.71 -3.94
CA THR A 143 27.61 -12.10 -4.97
C THR A 143 27.54 -12.90 -6.27
N LYS A 144 28.43 -13.89 -6.46
CA LYS A 144 28.52 -14.69 -7.69
C LYS A 144 27.19 -15.29 -8.15
N PRO A 145 26.31 -15.80 -7.27
CA PRO A 145 25.00 -16.31 -7.69
C PRO A 145 24.08 -15.28 -8.35
N ILE A 146 24.33 -13.98 -8.16
CA ILE A 146 23.49 -12.88 -8.70
C ILE A 146 24.08 -12.33 -10.01
N HIS A 147 25.32 -12.69 -10.35
CA HIS A 147 26.02 -12.16 -11.52
C HIS A 147 25.23 -12.39 -12.80
N ASN A 148 24.99 -11.31 -13.54
CA ASN A 148 24.32 -11.35 -14.85
C ASN A 148 22.89 -11.93 -14.82
N ILE A 149 22.23 -11.98 -13.67
CA ILE A 149 20.90 -12.61 -13.54
C ILE A 149 19.87 -12.03 -14.51
N ASN A 150 19.96 -10.75 -14.85
CA ASN A 150 19.04 -10.09 -15.79
C ASN A 150 19.61 -9.85 -17.19
N ARG A 151 20.66 -10.58 -17.58
CA ARG A 151 21.03 -10.64 -19.00
C ARG A 151 19.95 -11.35 -19.81
N PRO A 152 19.70 -10.97 -21.08
CA PRO A 152 18.62 -11.56 -21.88
C PRO A 152 18.62 -13.08 -21.94
N GLU A 153 19.79 -13.72 -21.96
CA GLU A 153 19.93 -15.17 -21.95
C GLU A 153 19.47 -15.86 -20.63
N ASN A 154 19.38 -15.11 -19.53
CA ASN A 154 19.05 -15.59 -18.19
C ASN A 154 17.62 -15.22 -17.75
N VAL A 155 16.92 -14.38 -18.51
CA VAL A 155 15.53 -13.97 -18.22
C VAL A 155 14.58 -14.92 -18.97
N THR A 156 14.41 -16.13 -18.44
CA THR A 156 13.59 -17.16 -19.07
C THR A 156 12.69 -17.85 -18.06
N VAL A 157 11.62 -18.47 -18.53
CA VAL A 157 10.72 -19.30 -17.70
C VAL A 157 11.45 -20.46 -17.01
N ALA A 158 12.56 -20.95 -17.57
CA ALA A 158 13.37 -21.99 -16.94
C ALA A 158 14.17 -21.47 -15.73
N SER A 159 14.44 -20.16 -15.66
CA SER A 159 15.18 -19.53 -14.55
C SER A 159 14.33 -19.30 -13.30
N THR A 160 13.01 -19.55 -13.35
CA THR A 160 12.07 -19.29 -12.25
C THR A 160 12.49 -19.96 -10.94
N GLY A 161 12.96 -21.21 -10.99
CA GLY A 161 13.40 -21.94 -9.79
C GLY A 161 14.61 -21.28 -9.12
N GLU A 162 15.67 -21.00 -9.88
CA GLU A 162 16.87 -20.33 -9.37
C GLU A 162 16.54 -18.95 -8.80
N ARG A 163 15.70 -18.16 -9.46
CA ARG A 163 15.25 -16.85 -8.97
C ARG A 163 14.46 -16.95 -7.67
N ALA A 164 13.59 -17.95 -7.54
CA ALA A 164 12.83 -18.18 -6.31
C ALA A 164 13.74 -18.57 -5.14
N ASP A 165 14.77 -19.39 -5.38
CA ASP A 165 15.79 -19.70 -4.37
C ASP A 165 16.64 -18.47 -4.01
N LEU A 166 17.05 -17.69 -5.01
CA LEU A 166 17.78 -16.44 -4.79
C LEU A 166 16.99 -15.46 -3.93
N PHE A 167 15.70 -15.24 -4.21
CA PHE A 167 14.86 -14.40 -3.36
C PHE A 167 14.82 -14.91 -1.91
N SER A 168 14.69 -16.23 -1.71
CA SER A 168 14.68 -16.84 -0.37
C SER A 168 16.01 -16.70 0.35
N SER A 169 17.12 -16.83 -0.37
CA SER A 169 18.48 -16.88 0.16
C SER A 169 19.11 -15.49 0.34
N VAL A 170 18.77 -14.52 -0.51
CA VAL A 170 19.16 -13.10 -0.39
C VAL A 170 18.61 -12.51 0.90
N LEU A 171 17.35 -12.82 1.25
CA LEU A 171 16.73 -12.38 2.51
C LEU A 171 17.32 -13.08 3.74
N SER A 172 17.71 -14.36 3.63
CA SER A 172 18.05 -15.19 4.79
C SER A 172 19.54 -15.41 5.06
N ARG A 173 20.43 -15.34 4.05
CA ARG A 173 21.78 -15.91 4.21
C ARG A 173 22.91 -14.93 4.49
N GLU A 174 22.98 -13.72 3.94
CA GLU A 174 24.28 -13.01 3.98
C GLU A 174 24.28 -11.46 3.95
N ILE A 175 23.12 -10.80 3.80
CA ILE A 175 23.09 -9.37 3.48
C ILE A 175 22.88 -8.45 4.70
N ILE A 176 22.19 -8.88 5.76
CA ILE A 176 21.90 -8.01 6.92
C ILE A 176 22.93 -8.17 8.06
N ASN A 177 23.68 -9.28 8.12
CA ASN A 177 24.35 -9.70 9.36
C ASN A 177 25.88 -9.79 9.31
N LYS A 178 26.55 -9.08 8.38
CA LYS A 178 28.01 -8.97 8.36
C LYS A 178 28.48 -7.53 8.53
N PRO A 179 28.44 -6.99 9.77
CA PRO A 179 29.02 -5.69 10.03
C PRO A 179 30.55 -5.76 9.91
N TYR A 180 31.14 -4.65 9.49
CA TYR A 180 32.56 -4.42 9.68
C TYR A 180 32.92 -4.50 11.18
N PRO A 181 34.15 -4.93 11.52
CA PRO A 181 34.62 -4.86 12.90
C PRO A 181 34.52 -3.43 13.46
N TRP A 182 34.29 -3.30 14.77
CA TRP A 182 34.08 -2.02 15.46
C TRP A 182 35.20 -0.98 15.25
N TRP A 183 36.42 -1.43 14.92
CA TRP A 183 37.59 -0.58 14.64
C TRP A 183 37.68 -0.12 13.18
N HIS A 184 36.84 -0.63 12.29
CA HIS A 184 36.85 -0.28 10.87
C HIS A 184 36.36 1.17 10.67
N PRO A 185 36.96 1.96 9.75
CA PRO A 185 36.55 3.34 9.51
C PRO A 185 35.06 3.50 9.20
N ASN A 186 34.45 2.55 8.48
CA ASN A 186 33.02 2.61 8.18
C ASN A 186 32.14 2.38 9.41
N PHE A 187 32.59 1.59 10.40
CA PHE A 187 31.86 1.43 11.66
C PHE A 187 31.88 2.73 12.46
N LEU A 188 33.04 3.41 12.50
CA LEU A 188 33.15 4.73 13.12
C LEU A 188 32.31 5.77 12.37
N GLY A 189 32.31 5.73 11.04
CA GLY A 189 31.46 6.59 10.20
C GLY A 189 29.97 6.37 10.46
N ALA A 190 29.54 5.10 10.56
CA ALA A 190 28.17 4.73 10.93
C ALA A 190 27.74 5.37 12.26
N TRP A 191 28.61 5.27 13.27
CA TRP A 191 28.38 5.89 14.57
C TRP A 191 28.35 7.43 14.50
N LEU A 192 29.28 8.07 13.78
CA LEU A 192 29.33 9.53 13.62
C LEU A 192 28.14 10.12 12.84
N THR A 193 27.47 9.34 12.01
CA THR A 193 26.42 9.81 11.07
C THR A 193 25.04 9.22 11.35
N ASN A 194 24.89 8.54 12.49
CA ASN A 194 23.69 7.78 12.84
C ASN A 194 23.16 6.92 11.68
N ASN A 195 24.08 6.30 10.92
CA ASN A 195 23.76 5.55 9.72
C ASN A 195 24.38 4.16 9.81
N ILE A 196 23.64 3.23 10.39
CA ILE A 196 24.16 1.88 10.62
C ILE A 196 24.41 1.10 9.33
N GLN A 197 23.82 1.55 8.20
CA GLN A 197 24.01 0.93 6.89
C GLN A 197 25.48 1.00 6.45
N LEU A 198 26.20 2.05 6.83
CA LEU A 198 27.64 2.18 6.58
C LEU A 198 28.46 1.07 7.24
N ALA A 199 27.97 0.50 8.34
CA ALA A 199 28.66 -0.56 9.03
C ALA A 199 28.52 -1.92 8.32
N LEU A 200 27.68 -2.08 7.31
CA LEU A 200 27.44 -3.36 6.64
C LEU A 200 28.42 -3.60 5.49
N THR A 201 29.06 -4.77 5.47
CA THR A 201 30.00 -5.17 4.39
C THR A 201 29.32 -5.43 3.05
N SER A 202 28.04 -5.74 3.09
CA SER A 202 27.14 -5.95 1.95
C SER A 202 26.60 -4.63 1.38
N PHE A 203 26.74 -3.51 2.08
CA PHE A 203 26.10 -2.26 1.69
C PHE A 203 27.10 -1.26 1.09
N ASP A 204 26.76 -0.67 -0.04
CA ASP A 204 27.52 0.41 -0.67
C ASP A 204 26.64 1.67 -0.70
N TYR A 205 27.01 2.64 0.13
CA TYR A 205 26.20 3.83 0.36
C TYR A 205 26.09 4.75 -0.86
N ASP A 206 27.13 4.78 -1.71
CA ASP A 206 27.11 5.62 -2.91
C ASP A 206 26.16 5.02 -3.95
N VAL A 207 26.10 3.69 -4.05
CA VAL A 207 25.12 2.98 -4.91
C VAL A 207 23.70 3.26 -4.43
N HIS A 208 23.43 3.07 -3.14
CA HIS A 208 22.11 3.30 -2.54
C HIS A 208 21.63 4.74 -2.72
N LYS A 209 22.48 5.71 -2.39
CA LYS A 209 22.17 7.14 -2.59
C LYS A 209 21.96 7.49 -4.06
N SER A 210 22.74 6.91 -4.97
CA SER A 210 22.60 7.19 -6.40
C SER A 210 21.29 6.65 -6.95
N ALA A 211 20.88 5.45 -6.52
CA ALA A 211 19.58 4.88 -6.87
C ALA A 211 18.42 5.72 -6.32
N TRP A 212 18.49 6.13 -5.04
CA TRP A 212 17.51 7.03 -4.43
C TRP A 212 17.40 8.37 -5.17
N ALA A 213 18.55 8.99 -5.48
CA ALA A 213 18.57 10.23 -6.22
C ALA A 213 18.02 10.08 -7.64
N ASP A 214 18.18 8.92 -8.29
CA ASP A 214 17.62 8.65 -9.62
C ASP A 214 16.10 8.46 -9.56
N VAL A 215 15.57 7.77 -8.53
CA VAL A 215 14.12 7.68 -8.27
C VAL A 215 13.51 9.08 -8.08
N ALA A 216 14.15 9.91 -7.24
CA ALA A 216 13.69 11.27 -6.97
C ALA A 216 13.74 12.16 -8.23
N LYS A 217 14.82 12.08 -9.02
CA LYS A 217 14.94 12.82 -10.28
C LYS A 217 13.92 12.39 -11.32
N ALA A 218 13.67 11.09 -11.45
CA ALA A 218 12.65 10.57 -12.35
C ALA A 218 11.25 11.10 -11.96
N ALA A 219 10.95 11.18 -10.65
CA ALA A 219 9.72 11.81 -10.19
C ALA A 219 9.66 13.28 -10.64
N GLU A 220 10.69 14.08 -10.37
CA GLU A 220 10.70 15.50 -10.75
C GLU A 220 10.67 15.73 -12.28
N GLU A 221 11.26 14.84 -13.08
CA GLU A 221 11.26 14.93 -14.54
C GLU A 221 9.87 14.71 -15.15
N PHE A 222 9.10 13.80 -14.57
CA PHE A 222 7.76 13.48 -15.02
C PHE A 222 6.66 14.28 -14.30
N ASN A 223 7.00 15.12 -13.33
CA ASN A 223 6.02 15.97 -12.66
C ASN A 223 5.57 17.08 -13.61
N ASP A 224 4.36 16.96 -14.17
CA ASP A 224 3.72 17.94 -15.05
C ASP A 224 2.38 18.41 -14.43
N PRO A 225 2.44 19.33 -13.45
CA PRO A 225 1.26 19.83 -12.75
C PRO A 225 0.14 20.28 -13.70
N GLY A 226 -1.06 19.77 -13.48
CA GLY A 226 -2.23 19.99 -14.32
C GLY A 226 -2.54 18.81 -15.26
N ASN A 227 -1.53 18.01 -15.62
CA ASN A 227 -1.69 16.84 -16.50
C ASN A 227 -1.33 15.53 -15.81
N PHE A 228 -0.20 15.47 -15.09
CA PHE A 228 0.29 14.29 -14.39
C PHE A 228 1.17 14.67 -13.20
N THR A 229 0.79 14.24 -12.00
CA THR A 229 1.53 14.55 -10.76
C THR A 229 2.38 13.38 -10.32
N THR A 230 3.61 13.63 -9.90
CA THR A 230 4.47 12.60 -9.29
C THR A 230 4.81 12.93 -7.85
N PHE A 231 5.14 11.90 -7.08
CA PHE A 231 5.70 12.04 -5.74
C PHE A 231 7.07 11.37 -5.67
N ILE A 232 8.02 12.03 -5.02
CA ILE A 232 9.22 11.35 -4.51
C ILE A 232 8.74 10.38 -3.42
N GLY A 233 9.14 9.12 -3.48
CA GLY A 233 8.72 8.12 -2.50
C GLY A 233 9.54 6.83 -2.48
N TYR A 234 9.37 6.04 -1.44
CA TYR A 234 10.03 4.75 -1.24
C TYR A 234 9.19 3.84 -0.33
N GLU A 235 9.45 2.54 -0.33
CA GLU A 235 8.81 1.62 0.62
C GLU A 235 9.68 1.37 1.86
N TYR A 236 9.12 1.61 3.04
CA TYR A 236 9.66 1.21 4.34
C TYR A 236 9.28 -0.25 4.64
N THR A 237 10.18 -1.16 4.31
CA THR A 237 9.93 -2.62 4.30
C THR A 237 10.26 -3.30 5.63
N THR A 238 9.33 -3.30 6.59
CA THR A 238 9.57 -3.94 7.91
C THR A 238 8.68 -5.15 8.19
N SER A 239 9.10 -5.96 9.14
CA SER A 239 8.35 -7.12 9.62
C SER A 239 8.60 -7.30 11.12
N THR A 240 7.72 -8.02 11.80
CA THR A 240 8.01 -8.43 13.19
C THR A 240 9.06 -9.52 13.23
N GLU A 241 9.89 -9.54 14.28
CA GLU A 241 11.04 -10.47 14.36
C GLU A 241 10.62 -11.93 14.61
N VAL A 242 9.53 -12.15 15.33
CA VAL A 242 9.12 -13.50 15.78
C VAL A 242 8.15 -14.14 14.79
N GLU A 243 7.07 -13.44 14.44
CA GLU A 243 5.99 -13.97 13.59
C GLU A 243 6.18 -13.65 12.11
N GLY A 244 7.09 -12.72 11.77
CA GLY A 244 7.31 -12.30 10.39
C GLY A 244 6.09 -11.63 9.75
N GLY A 245 5.23 -10.99 10.54
CA GLY A 245 4.09 -10.26 10.01
C GLY A 245 4.52 -8.99 9.30
N ASN A 246 3.93 -8.77 8.13
CA ASN A 246 4.13 -7.59 7.29
C ASN A 246 3.84 -6.27 8.03
N LEU A 247 4.80 -5.34 7.98
CA LEU A 247 4.70 -3.98 8.49
C LEU A 247 5.24 -2.98 7.44
N HIS A 248 4.91 -3.17 6.17
CA HIS A 248 5.38 -2.27 5.12
C HIS A 248 4.59 -0.94 5.11
N ARG A 249 5.24 0.14 4.68
CA ARG A 249 4.58 1.43 4.34
C ARG A 249 5.20 2.06 3.11
N ASN A 250 4.39 2.60 2.21
CA ASN A 250 4.87 3.55 1.21
C ASN A 250 5.01 4.93 1.86
N VAL A 251 6.16 5.58 1.69
CA VAL A 251 6.42 6.94 2.18
C VAL A 251 6.53 7.87 0.99
N ILE A 252 5.72 8.94 0.98
CA ILE A 252 5.76 9.97 -0.07
C ILE A 252 6.03 11.36 0.53
N PHE A 253 6.69 12.21 -0.26
CA PHE A 253 7.04 13.59 0.13
C PHE A 253 6.20 14.63 -0.61
N ASN A 254 5.89 15.74 0.07
CA ASN A 254 5.02 16.78 -0.46
C ASN A 254 5.69 17.73 -1.48
N SER A 255 7.01 17.62 -1.67
CA SER A 255 7.79 18.58 -2.47
C SER A 255 8.99 17.92 -3.14
N SER A 256 9.76 18.70 -3.89
CA SER A 256 11.05 18.29 -4.45
C SER A 256 12.16 18.18 -3.40
N ASN A 257 11.94 18.73 -2.20
CA ASN A 257 12.84 18.59 -1.07
C ASN A 257 12.59 17.25 -0.38
N ALA A 258 13.61 16.41 -0.34
CA ALA A 258 13.57 15.13 0.33
C ALA A 258 14.92 14.80 0.99
N PRO A 259 14.95 13.88 1.97
CA PRO A 259 16.19 13.39 2.57
C PRO A 259 17.21 12.90 1.53
N ILE A 260 18.51 13.08 1.78
CA ILE A 260 19.60 12.58 0.93
C ILE A 260 19.64 11.04 0.85
N ARG A 261 18.98 10.36 1.79
CA ARG A 261 18.73 8.91 1.82
C ARG A 261 17.38 8.63 2.49
N PRO A 262 16.69 7.55 2.14
CA PRO A 262 15.52 7.10 2.89
C PRO A 262 15.87 6.63 4.32
N TRP A 263 14.89 6.72 5.24
CA TRP A 263 14.90 6.03 6.53
C TRP A 263 14.27 4.65 6.37
N THR A 264 15.02 3.59 6.67
CA THR A 264 14.71 2.23 6.22
C THR A 264 14.58 1.26 7.39
N ARG A 265 14.22 0.01 7.08
CA ARG A 265 14.23 -1.10 8.07
C ARG A 265 15.59 -1.30 8.75
N ILE A 266 16.67 -0.86 8.10
CA ILE A 266 18.01 -0.96 8.66
C ILE A 266 18.17 0.07 9.78
N ASP A 267 17.54 1.24 9.69
CA ASP A 267 17.58 2.25 10.74
C ASP A 267 16.73 1.86 11.96
N SER A 268 15.52 1.32 11.73
CA SER A 268 14.68 0.69 12.76
C SER A 268 13.66 -0.25 12.13
N LEU A 269 13.23 -1.28 12.87
CA LEU A 269 12.07 -2.10 12.49
C LEU A 269 10.74 -1.50 12.98
N ASN A 270 10.80 -0.55 13.92
CA ASN A 270 9.64 0.00 14.62
C ASN A 270 9.01 1.16 13.81
N PRO A 271 7.75 1.05 13.37
CA PRO A 271 7.04 2.14 12.69
C PRO A 271 6.98 3.44 13.51
N GLU A 272 6.98 3.36 14.84
CA GLU A 272 6.95 4.55 15.69
C GLU A 272 8.24 5.38 15.59
N ASP A 273 9.36 4.74 15.26
CA ASP A 273 10.64 5.43 15.03
C ASP A 273 10.62 6.11 13.66
N LEU A 274 10.04 5.48 12.64
CA LEU A 274 9.75 6.11 11.35
C LEU A 274 8.92 7.39 11.55
N TRP A 275 7.84 7.33 12.33
CA TRP A 275 7.01 8.50 12.61
C TRP A 275 7.76 9.60 13.38
N THR A 276 8.68 9.23 14.27
CA THR A 276 9.55 10.22 14.97
C THR A 276 10.46 10.94 13.97
N TRP A 277 11.05 10.19 13.04
CA TRP A 277 11.89 10.75 11.99
C TRP A 277 11.08 11.66 11.06
N MET A 278 9.87 11.26 10.66
CA MET A 278 8.96 12.09 9.87
C MET A 278 8.57 13.39 10.60
N ASP A 279 8.32 13.33 11.92
CA ASP A 279 8.13 14.54 12.75
C ASP A 279 9.36 15.45 12.69
N SER A 280 10.56 14.89 12.75
CA SER A 280 11.81 15.64 12.64
C SER A 280 12.04 16.26 11.25
N LEU A 281 11.56 15.62 10.17
CA LEU A 281 11.58 16.20 8.83
C LEU A 281 10.68 17.42 8.72
N ARG A 282 9.50 17.39 9.35
CA ARG A 282 8.58 18.53 9.36
C ARG A 282 9.16 19.73 10.10
N ASP A 283 9.96 19.49 11.15
CA ASP A 283 10.72 20.55 11.82
C ASP A 283 11.80 21.18 10.91
N ASN A 284 12.12 20.55 9.77
CA ASN A 284 13.01 21.02 8.71
C ASN A 284 12.25 21.37 7.41
N ASP A 285 10.98 21.75 7.52
CA ASP A 285 10.12 22.21 6.40
C ASP A 285 9.86 21.16 5.29
N VAL A 286 10.04 19.86 5.57
CA VAL A 286 9.71 18.75 4.66
C VAL A 286 8.57 17.92 5.24
N ASP A 287 7.42 17.88 4.56
CA ASP A 287 6.28 17.06 4.99
C ASP A 287 6.25 15.73 4.22
N SER A 288 5.81 14.69 4.92
CA SER A 288 5.73 13.34 4.38
C SER A 288 4.59 12.55 5.02
N LEU A 289 4.05 11.60 4.25
CA LEU A 289 3.02 10.66 4.68
C LEU A 289 3.53 9.23 4.50
N ALA A 290 3.15 8.37 5.43
CA ALA A 290 3.33 6.93 5.36
C ALA A 290 1.99 6.25 5.13
N MET A 291 1.96 5.22 4.30
CA MET A 291 0.75 4.51 3.90
C MET A 291 0.94 3.02 4.19
N PRO A 292 0.47 2.51 5.33
CA PRO A 292 0.52 1.08 5.60
C PRO A 292 -0.28 0.30 4.55
N HIS A 293 0.28 -0.82 4.11
CA HIS A 293 -0.30 -1.67 3.08
C HIS A 293 -0.12 -3.16 3.40
N ASN A 294 -0.84 -4.02 2.69
CA ASN A 294 -0.78 -5.48 2.89
C ASN A 294 -1.09 -5.92 4.33
N SER A 295 -2.03 -5.25 4.97
CA SER A 295 -2.40 -5.59 6.35
C SER A 295 -2.95 -7.02 6.45
N ASN A 296 -3.61 -7.54 5.42
CA ASN A 296 -4.06 -8.94 5.34
C ASN A 296 -2.93 -9.97 5.55
N GLY A 297 -1.72 -9.67 5.08
CA GLY A 297 -0.52 -10.49 5.27
C GLY A 297 0.30 -10.15 6.51
N SER A 298 -0.23 -9.34 7.43
CA SER A 298 0.47 -8.89 8.64
C SER A 298 0.38 -9.85 9.83
N ASN A 299 -0.39 -10.94 9.71
CA ASN A 299 -0.71 -11.83 10.84
C ASN A 299 -1.30 -11.07 12.05
N GLY A 300 -2.11 -10.04 11.78
CA GLY A 300 -2.75 -9.23 12.81
C GLY A 300 -1.93 -8.04 13.33
N GLN A 301 -0.69 -7.89 12.87
CA GLN A 301 0.27 -6.99 13.50
C GLN A 301 0.20 -5.55 13.00
N MET A 302 -0.46 -5.29 11.86
CA MET A 302 -0.58 -3.94 11.31
C MET A 302 -1.49 -3.03 12.16
N PHE A 303 -2.53 -3.62 12.77
CA PHE A 303 -3.57 -2.91 13.53
C PHE A 303 -3.71 -3.45 14.96
N GLU A 304 -2.58 -3.62 15.66
CA GLU A 304 -2.54 -4.07 17.05
C GLU A 304 -3.16 -3.08 18.04
N VAL A 305 -3.55 -3.56 19.21
CA VAL A 305 -4.06 -2.71 20.31
C VAL A 305 -2.98 -2.37 21.33
N GLU A 306 -1.72 -2.58 20.95
CA GLU A 306 -0.51 -2.23 21.69
C GLU A 306 0.52 -1.55 20.76
N THR A 307 1.45 -0.82 21.35
CA THR A 307 2.63 -0.27 20.66
C THR A 307 3.53 -1.41 20.17
N PHE A 308 4.47 -1.13 19.27
CA PHE A 308 5.45 -2.10 18.78
C PHE A 308 6.25 -2.78 19.92
N ARG A 309 6.40 -2.09 21.06
CA ARG A 309 7.10 -2.60 22.25
C ARG A 309 6.19 -3.27 23.28
N GLY A 310 4.91 -3.49 22.96
CA GLY A 310 3.92 -4.14 23.85
C GLY A 310 3.36 -3.24 24.95
N ASN A 311 3.58 -1.91 24.89
CA ASN A 311 2.92 -0.97 25.80
C ASN A 311 1.48 -0.68 25.37
N PRO A 312 0.58 -0.31 26.30
CA PRO A 312 -0.74 0.19 25.96
C PRO A 312 -0.68 1.43 25.05
N ILE A 313 -1.55 1.45 24.04
CA ILE A 313 -1.81 2.62 23.18
C ILE A 313 -2.31 3.78 24.03
N SER A 314 -1.77 4.98 23.77
CA SER A 314 -2.17 6.24 24.38
C SER A 314 -2.75 7.22 23.34
N LYS A 315 -3.28 8.35 23.82
CA LYS A 315 -3.79 9.42 22.95
C LYS A 315 -2.66 10.02 22.12
N GLU A 316 -1.48 10.19 22.71
CA GLU A 316 -0.29 10.71 22.05
C GLU A 316 0.17 9.76 20.93
N TYR A 317 0.14 8.44 21.18
CA TYR A 317 0.38 7.44 20.12
C TYR A 317 -0.63 7.59 18.98
N SER A 318 -1.92 7.69 19.32
CA SER A 318 -3.00 7.81 18.34
C SER A 318 -2.84 9.06 17.47
N GLU A 319 -2.54 10.20 18.08
CA GLU A 319 -2.29 11.46 17.38
C GLU A 319 -1.02 11.40 16.52
N LYS A 320 0.05 10.78 17.04
CA LYS A 320 1.29 10.60 16.30
C LYS A 320 1.06 9.74 15.06
N ARG A 321 0.40 8.59 15.20
CA ARG A 321 0.07 7.74 14.05
C ARG A 321 -0.81 8.49 13.07
N MET A 322 -1.90 9.12 13.51
CA MET A 322 -2.84 9.76 12.59
C MET A 322 -2.27 10.95 11.82
N ARG A 323 -1.25 11.64 12.36
CA ARG A 323 -0.52 12.68 11.63
C ARG A 323 0.42 12.12 10.57
N ASN A 324 0.97 10.92 10.78
CA ASN A 324 1.97 10.30 9.91
C ASN A 324 1.35 9.31 8.91
N GLU A 325 0.30 8.59 9.30
CA GLU A 325 -0.43 7.57 8.54
C GLU A 325 -1.91 7.94 8.42
N PRO A 326 -2.27 9.03 7.70
CA PRO A 326 -3.66 9.44 7.56
C PRO A 326 -4.47 8.52 6.64
N VAL A 327 -3.84 7.71 5.79
CA VAL A 327 -4.50 6.79 4.85
C VAL A 327 -3.86 5.40 4.90
N VAL A 328 -4.65 4.36 4.58
CA VAL A 328 -4.20 2.97 4.41
C VAL A 328 -4.47 2.49 2.99
N GLU A 329 -3.55 1.69 2.46
CA GLU A 329 -3.79 0.90 1.26
C GLU A 329 -4.55 -0.37 1.62
N MET A 330 -5.83 -0.40 1.23
CA MET A 330 -6.75 -1.48 1.59
C MET A 330 -6.82 -2.58 0.52
N THR A 331 -6.49 -2.29 -0.73
CA THR A 331 -6.49 -3.29 -1.82
C THR A 331 -5.28 -3.12 -2.71
N GLN A 332 -4.64 -4.24 -3.06
CA GLN A 332 -3.58 -4.34 -4.07
C GLN A 332 -3.54 -5.77 -4.63
N VAL A 333 -2.61 -6.05 -5.55
CA VAL A 333 -2.51 -7.36 -6.25
C VAL A 333 -2.47 -8.55 -5.29
N LYS A 334 -1.81 -8.44 -4.12
CA LYS A 334 -1.79 -9.50 -3.10
C LYS A 334 -3.04 -9.48 -2.18
N GLY A 335 -4.21 -9.36 -2.79
CA GLY A 335 -5.51 -9.43 -2.12
C GLY A 335 -5.99 -8.13 -1.44
N THR A 336 -7.24 -8.19 -0.98
CA THR A 336 -7.99 -7.08 -0.39
C THR A 336 -8.10 -7.22 1.13
N SER A 337 -7.88 -6.12 1.84
CA SER A 337 -7.88 -6.02 3.31
C SER A 337 -9.11 -5.27 3.87
N ASP A 338 -10.23 -5.16 3.14
CA ASP A 338 -11.49 -4.54 3.63
C ASP A 338 -12.01 -5.26 4.88
N THR A 339 -12.45 -6.51 4.69
CA THR A 339 -12.86 -7.41 5.76
C THR A 339 -12.60 -8.87 5.39
N HIS A 340 -12.95 -9.79 6.28
CA HIS A 340 -12.79 -11.24 6.12
C HIS A 340 -14.04 -11.97 6.64
N PRO A 341 -14.45 -13.14 6.10
CA PRO A 341 -15.67 -13.83 6.55
C PRO A 341 -15.64 -14.26 8.04
N LEU A 342 -14.45 -14.49 8.59
CA LEU A 342 -14.27 -14.77 10.03
C LEU A 342 -14.46 -13.54 10.93
N LEU A 343 -14.39 -12.32 10.38
CA LEU A 343 -14.55 -11.06 11.09
C LEU A 343 -15.96 -10.48 10.87
N SER A 344 -16.48 -10.60 9.65
CA SER A 344 -17.77 -10.10 9.19
C SER A 344 -18.64 -11.22 8.63
N PRO A 345 -19.12 -12.19 9.45
CA PRO A 345 -19.87 -13.35 8.96
C PRO A 345 -21.24 -13.01 8.36
N ASP A 346 -21.78 -11.82 8.65
CA ASP A 346 -23.06 -11.32 8.13
C ASP A 346 -22.89 -10.46 6.85
N ASP A 347 -21.67 -10.36 6.31
CA ASP A 347 -21.36 -9.68 5.05
C ASP A 347 -21.14 -10.71 3.93
N GLU A 348 -22.09 -10.79 3.01
CA GLU A 348 -22.07 -11.74 1.89
C GLU A 348 -20.94 -11.48 0.88
N TRP A 349 -20.25 -10.33 0.97
CA TRP A 349 -19.12 -9.96 0.10
C TRP A 349 -17.79 -9.85 0.86
N ALA A 350 -17.72 -10.41 2.07
CA ALA A 350 -16.50 -10.39 2.89
C ALA A 350 -15.37 -11.29 2.38
N ASP A 351 -15.63 -12.13 1.37
CA ASP A 351 -14.70 -13.11 0.80
C ASP A 351 -13.97 -12.61 -0.48
N PHE A 352 -13.98 -11.30 -0.72
CA PHE A 352 -13.42 -10.72 -1.93
C PHE A 352 -11.89 -10.72 -1.97
N GLU A 353 -11.30 -11.42 -2.95
CA GLU A 353 -9.85 -11.49 -3.22
C GLU A 353 -9.02 -11.67 -1.93
N ILE A 354 -9.37 -12.69 -1.13
CA ILE A 354 -8.68 -13.01 0.12
C ILE A 354 -7.35 -13.72 -0.17
N MET A 355 -6.26 -13.14 0.32
CA MET A 355 -4.98 -13.80 0.47
C MET A 355 -4.82 -14.27 1.92
N ASP A 356 -4.64 -15.57 2.12
CA ASP A 356 -4.60 -16.20 3.45
C ASP A 356 -3.18 -16.40 4.00
N LYS A 357 -2.15 -15.95 3.27
CA LYS A 357 -0.73 -16.14 3.62
C LYS A 357 -0.06 -14.85 4.09
N ARG A 358 0.98 -14.99 4.92
CA ARG A 358 1.89 -13.91 5.30
C ARG A 358 2.77 -13.51 4.13
N VAL A 359 2.99 -12.21 3.92
CA VAL A 359 3.86 -11.69 2.84
C VAL A 359 5.28 -12.21 3.04
N GLY A 360 5.89 -12.71 1.96
CA GLY A 360 7.29 -13.17 1.97
C GLY A 360 7.57 -14.44 2.80
N SER A 361 6.56 -15.05 3.43
CA SER A 361 6.76 -16.25 4.25
C SER A 361 7.15 -17.47 3.42
N ARG A 362 8.21 -18.18 3.86
CA ARG A 362 8.67 -19.42 3.24
C ARG A 362 9.00 -20.46 4.34
N PRO A 363 8.28 -21.61 4.40
CA PRO A 363 7.14 -21.97 3.56
C PRO A 363 5.95 -21.01 3.75
N PRO A 364 5.03 -20.90 2.77
CA PRO A 364 3.83 -20.07 2.89
C PRO A 364 3.08 -20.37 4.17
N THR A 365 2.95 -19.37 5.03
CA THR A 365 2.38 -19.51 6.37
C THR A 365 1.08 -18.75 6.45
N TYR A 366 0.07 -19.32 7.11
CA TYR A 366 -1.23 -18.69 7.31
C TYR A 366 -1.12 -17.35 8.06
N SER A 367 -1.90 -16.36 7.63
CA SER A 367 -2.01 -15.03 8.27
C SER A 367 -3.31 -14.93 9.05
N MET A 368 -3.23 -14.60 10.35
CA MET A 368 -4.43 -14.38 11.17
C MET A 368 -5.20 -13.12 10.72
N PRO A 369 -6.54 -13.20 10.50
CA PRO A 369 -7.32 -12.04 10.09
C PRO A 369 -7.44 -10.94 11.16
N GLN A 370 -7.59 -11.29 12.44
CA GLN A 370 -7.76 -10.33 13.53
C GLN A 370 -6.56 -9.37 13.61
N GLY A 371 -6.79 -8.06 13.45
CA GLY A 371 -5.75 -7.02 13.39
C GLY A 371 -5.11 -6.84 12.01
N GLY A 372 -5.55 -7.60 11.00
CA GLY A 372 -5.04 -7.56 9.63
C GLY A 372 -6.00 -6.91 8.62
N TYR A 373 -7.24 -6.60 9.00
CA TYR A 373 -8.26 -6.05 8.10
C TYR A 373 -8.73 -4.68 8.57
N VAL A 374 -9.07 -3.82 7.61
CA VAL A 374 -9.35 -2.40 7.81
C VAL A 374 -10.65 -2.17 8.57
N ARG A 375 -11.73 -2.91 8.27
CA ARG A 375 -12.99 -2.80 9.02
C ARG A 375 -12.80 -3.17 10.49
N ASP A 376 -12.04 -4.23 10.76
CA ASP A 376 -11.66 -4.64 12.12
C ASP A 376 -10.79 -3.57 12.80
N ALA A 377 -9.86 -2.92 12.07
CA ALA A 377 -9.10 -1.80 12.59
C ALA A 377 -9.98 -0.61 13.01
N PHE A 378 -10.99 -0.26 12.21
CA PHE A 378 -11.94 0.80 12.57
C PHE A 378 -12.71 0.47 13.86
N LEU A 379 -13.18 -0.77 14.00
CA LEU A 379 -13.87 -1.24 15.21
C LEU A 379 -12.94 -1.24 16.43
N ARG A 380 -11.70 -1.75 16.30
CA ARG A 380 -10.67 -1.68 17.35
C ARG A 380 -10.38 -0.24 17.76
N GLY A 381 -10.31 0.67 16.79
CA GLY A 381 -10.10 2.10 17.02
C GLY A 381 -11.22 2.72 17.86
N LEU A 382 -12.47 2.38 17.58
CA LEU A 382 -13.61 2.79 18.41
C LEU A 382 -13.55 2.19 19.82
N THR A 383 -13.15 0.92 19.96
CA THR A 383 -13.01 0.29 21.28
C THR A 383 -11.90 0.96 22.10
N LEU A 384 -10.74 1.23 21.52
CA LEU A 384 -9.65 1.97 22.17
C LEU A 384 -10.10 3.37 22.61
N GLU A 385 -10.93 4.03 21.80
CA GLU A 385 -11.47 5.34 22.14
C GLU A 385 -12.48 5.27 23.30
N TRP A 386 -13.33 4.24 23.32
CA TRP A 386 -14.24 3.96 24.44
C TRP A 386 -13.46 3.69 25.75
N GLU A 387 -12.27 3.06 25.66
CA GLU A 387 -11.33 2.87 26.77
C GLU A 387 -10.57 4.17 27.17
N GLY A 388 -10.80 5.29 26.47
CA GLY A 388 -10.13 6.56 26.74
C GLY A 388 -8.69 6.64 26.21
N ARG A 389 -8.27 5.73 25.33
CA ARG A 389 -6.90 5.62 24.79
C ARG A 389 -6.67 6.35 23.48
N GLY A 390 -7.72 6.95 22.91
CA GLY A 390 -7.69 7.56 21.58
C GLY A 390 -7.92 6.53 20.46
N ASN A 391 -7.92 7.00 19.21
CA ASN A 391 -8.21 6.17 18.05
C ASN A 391 -7.09 6.30 17.00
N PRO A 392 -6.17 5.31 16.90
CA PRO A 392 -5.07 5.32 15.94
C PRO A 392 -5.48 4.85 14.54
N TYR A 393 -6.75 4.48 14.34
CA TYR A 393 -7.27 3.84 13.13
C TYR A 393 -8.29 4.69 12.39
N LYS A 394 -8.32 6.02 12.62
CA LYS A 394 -9.20 6.95 11.89
C LYS A 394 -8.64 7.34 10.50
N PHE A 395 -8.01 6.40 9.81
CA PHE A 395 -7.40 6.64 8.51
C PHE A 395 -8.42 6.60 7.35
N GLY A 396 -8.07 7.20 6.23
CA GLY A 396 -8.78 7.12 4.96
C GLY A 396 -8.34 5.90 4.14
N LEU A 397 -9.02 5.64 3.03
CA LEU A 397 -8.79 4.46 2.19
C LEU A 397 -8.20 4.86 0.84
N ILE A 398 -7.24 4.07 0.37
CA ILE A 398 -6.70 4.05 -0.99
C ILE A 398 -6.48 2.59 -1.45
N GLY A 399 -6.37 2.36 -2.75
CA GLY A 399 -5.77 1.14 -3.32
C GLY A 399 -4.41 1.47 -3.94
N SER A 400 -3.63 0.48 -4.35
CA SER A 400 -2.43 0.64 -5.20
C SER A 400 -2.06 -0.72 -5.82
N SER A 401 -1.06 -0.80 -6.69
CA SER A 401 -0.75 -2.06 -7.39
C SER A 401 0.15 -3.01 -6.61
N ASP A 402 1.15 -2.47 -5.90
CA ASP A 402 2.33 -3.23 -5.46
C ASP A 402 2.98 -4.03 -6.61
N THR A 403 3.09 -3.41 -7.78
CA THR A 403 3.69 -4.07 -8.94
C THR A 403 5.19 -4.25 -8.75
N HIS A 404 5.71 -5.41 -9.14
CA HIS A 404 7.15 -5.66 -9.29
C HIS A 404 7.48 -5.93 -10.75
N THR A 405 6.92 -5.13 -11.66
CA THR A 405 7.31 -5.10 -13.08
C THR A 405 7.58 -3.68 -13.58
N GLY A 406 7.44 -2.67 -12.72
CA GLY A 406 7.37 -1.25 -13.09
C GLY A 406 6.03 -0.85 -13.74
N ALA A 407 5.07 -1.76 -13.85
CA ALA A 407 3.78 -1.52 -14.50
C ALA A 407 2.64 -2.31 -13.81
N GLY A 408 1.68 -1.61 -13.20
CA GLY A 408 0.54 -2.22 -12.51
C GLY A 408 -0.51 -2.81 -13.47
N ALA A 409 -1.05 -3.98 -13.15
CA ALA A 409 -2.16 -4.59 -13.88
C ALA A 409 -3.49 -4.32 -13.15
N PHE A 410 -4.33 -3.45 -13.72
CA PHE A 410 -5.62 -3.03 -13.14
C PHE A 410 -6.84 -3.63 -13.86
N ASP A 411 -6.60 -4.42 -14.90
CA ASP A 411 -7.62 -4.93 -15.81
C ASP A 411 -7.60 -6.45 -15.89
N GLU A 412 -8.70 -7.10 -15.54
CA GLU A 412 -8.82 -8.56 -15.54
C GLU A 412 -8.58 -9.19 -16.93
N ASN A 413 -8.96 -8.52 -18.03
CA ASN A 413 -8.74 -9.03 -19.38
C ASN A 413 -7.30 -8.83 -19.90
N ASN A 414 -6.53 -7.97 -19.25
CA ASN A 414 -5.15 -7.60 -19.59
C ASN A 414 -4.23 -7.71 -18.36
N TYR A 415 -4.25 -8.89 -17.74
CA TYR A 415 -3.54 -9.16 -16.50
C TYR A 415 -2.19 -9.85 -16.74
N TRP A 416 -1.13 -9.30 -16.16
CA TRP A 416 0.22 -9.87 -16.17
C TRP A 416 0.78 -10.15 -14.78
N SER A 417 -0.05 -10.05 -13.73
CA SER A 417 0.35 -10.29 -12.34
C SER A 417 1.46 -9.32 -11.87
N LYS A 418 2.32 -9.74 -10.95
CA LYS A 418 3.19 -8.87 -10.14
C LYS A 418 4.69 -9.16 -10.30
N VAL A 419 5.13 -10.41 -10.25
CA VAL A 419 6.52 -10.81 -9.98
C VAL A 419 7.29 -11.28 -11.22
N GLY A 420 7.09 -10.60 -12.35
CA GLY A 420 7.91 -10.72 -13.55
C GLY A 420 7.99 -12.14 -14.11
N VAL A 421 9.19 -12.72 -14.13
CA VAL A 421 9.43 -14.05 -14.74
C VAL A 421 8.69 -15.18 -14.00
N LEU A 422 8.39 -15.02 -12.71
CA LEU A 422 7.80 -16.08 -11.89
C LEU A 422 6.33 -16.35 -12.23
N ASP A 423 5.57 -15.30 -12.59
CA ASP A 423 4.11 -15.33 -12.79
C ASP A 423 3.65 -14.76 -14.16
N GLY A 424 4.58 -14.30 -14.99
CA GLY A 424 4.28 -13.69 -16.28
C GLY A 424 3.66 -14.61 -17.33
N THR A 425 3.54 -15.92 -17.07
CA THR A 425 2.80 -16.87 -17.92
C THR A 425 1.59 -17.43 -17.20
N ASP A 426 0.52 -17.73 -17.93
CA ASP A 426 -0.70 -18.39 -17.45
C ASP A 426 -0.44 -19.66 -16.61
N MET A 427 0.47 -20.52 -17.08
CA MET A 427 0.94 -21.69 -16.34
C MET A 427 1.70 -21.33 -15.05
N GLY A 428 2.50 -20.26 -15.06
CA GLY A 428 3.33 -19.83 -13.93
C GLY A 428 2.49 -19.26 -12.79
N ARG A 429 1.44 -18.50 -13.13
CA ARG A 429 0.44 -18.01 -12.16
C ARG A 429 -0.66 -19.02 -11.81
N GLY A 430 -0.63 -20.21 -12.42
CA GLY A 430 -1.46 -21.34 -12.03
C GLY A 430 -2.91 -21.32 -12.52
N SER A 431 -3.25 -20.51 -13.53
CA SER A 431 -4.59 -20.50 -14.15
C SER A 431 -4.76 -21.58 -15.22
N VAL A 432 -3.67 -21.98 -15.88
CA VAL A 432 -3.67 -22.97 -16.97
C VAL A 432 -2.87 -24.22 -16.58
N PRO A 433 -3.29 -25.43 -17.00
CA PRO A 433 -2.57 -26.67 -16.69
C PRO A 433 -1.12 -26.66 -17.19
N LEU A 434 -0.22 -27.26 -16.40
CA LEU A 434 1.18 -27.40 -16.74
C LEU A 434 1.39 -28.43 -17.86
N SER A 435 2.36 -28.16 -18.74
CA SER A 435 2.91 -29.19 -19.63
C SER A 435 3.83 -30.16 -18.86
N GLN A 436 4.08 -31.35 -19.42
CA GLN A 436 4.98 -32.32 -18.80
C GLN A 436 6.38 -31.73 -18.54
N ASP A 437 6.92 -30.98 -19.50
CA ASP A 437 8.23 -30.33 -19.35
C ASP A 437 8.26 -29.36 -18.14
N ARG A 438 7.16 -28.63 -17.89
CA ARG A 438 7.07 -27.73 -16.73
C ARG A 438 6.95 -28.50 -15.42
N ILE A 439 6.23 -29.62 -15.41
CA ILE A 439 6.12 -30.50 -14.23
C ILE A 439 7.50 -31.04 -13.87
N ASP A 440 8.25 -31.54 -14.85
CA ASP A 440 9.60 -32.07 -14.66
C ASP A 440 10.56 -30.99 -14.13
N GLN A 441 10.47 -29.76 -14.67
CA GLN A 441 11.25 -28.61 -14.18
C GLN A 441 10.93 -28.24 -12.73
N LEU A 442 9.66 -28.11 -12.37
CA LEU A 442 9.26 -27.77 -10.99
C LEU A 442 9.59 -28.88 -10.00
N THR A 443 9.52 -30.14 -10.44
CA THR A 443 9.94 -31.30 -9.65
C THR A 443 11.44 -31.27 -9.39
N GLN A 444 12.25 -31.06 -10.44
CA GLN A 444 13.70 -30.96 -10.32
C GLN A 444 14.11 -29.78 -9.42
N TYR A 445 13.45 -28.62 -9.56
CA TYR A 445 13.64 -27.46 -8.68
C TYR A 445 13.38 -27.81 -7.21
N SER A 446 12.26 -28.47 -6.93
CA SER A 446 11.88 -28.85 -5.56
C SER A 446 12.96 -29.75 -4.92
N ILE A 447 13.59 -30.62 -5.72
CA ILE A 447 14.70 -31.48 -5.31
C ILE A 447 15.98 -30.68 -5.09
N ASP A 448 16.40 -29.87 -6.08
CA ASP A 448 17.69 -29.18 -6.09
C ASP A 448 17.82 -28.17 -4.94
N PHE A 449 16.71 -27.49 -4.60
CA PHE A 449 16.69 -26.44 -3.58
C PHE A 449 16.01 -26.87 -2.27
N ASN A 450 15.65 -28.15 -2.14
CA ASN A 450 14.97 -28.71 -0.98
C ASN A 450 13.71 -27.90 -0.57
N GLN A 451 12.86 -27.63 -1.55
CA GLN A 451 11.63 -26.84 -1.41
C GLN A 451 10.38 -27.75 -1.45
N PRO A 452 9.24 -27.32 -0.88
CA PRO A 452 7.98 -28.02 -1.04
C PRO A 452 7.60 -28.20 -2.52
N ALA A 453 6.79 -29.22 -2.80
CA ALA A 453 6.26 -29.45 -4.14
C ALA A 453 5.53 -28.20 -4.63
N SER A 454 5.96 -27.67 -5.77
CA SER A 454 5.38 -26.46 -6.38
C SER A 454 4.27 -26.77 -7.39
N THR A 455 3.63 -27.94 -7.24
CA THR A 455 2.59 -28.44 -8.15
C THR A 455 1.44 -29.07 -7.37
N LYS A 456 0.23 -28.93 -7.88
CA LYS A 456 -0.97 -29.60 -7.33
C LYS A 456 -1.85 -30.20 -8.42
N GLU A 457 -2.52 -31.30 -8.10
CA GLU A 457 -3.46 -31.99 -8.98
C GLU A 457 -4.89 -31.53 -8.70
N ILE A 458 -5.59 -31.09 -9.74
CA ILE A 458 -6.98 -30.63 -9.68
C ILE A 458 -7.73 -31.24 -10.87
N GLU A 459 -8.72 -32.08 -10.56
CA GLU A 459 -9.54 -32.80 -11.54
C GLU A 459 -8.72 -33.53 -12.65
N GLY A 460 -7.59 -34.13 -12.25
CA GLY A 460 -6.73 -34.91 -13.16
C GLY A 460 -5.82 -34.07 -14.06
N LYS A 461 -5.62 -32.79 -13.72
CA LYS A 461 -4.65 -31.90 -14.35
C LYS A 461 -3.71 -31.31 -13.31
N THR A 462 -2.46 -31.14 -13.66
CA THR A 462 -1.44 -30.52 -12.80
C THR A 462 -1.38 -29.02 -13.01
N TYR A 463 -1.33 -28.24 -11.92
CA TYR A 463 -1.17 -26.78 -11.92
C TYR A 463 0.01 -26.38 -11.06
N ALA A 464 0.55 -25.18 -11.26
CA ALA A 464 1.51 -24.59 -10.34
C ALA A 464 0.86 -24.31 -8.98
N ASP A 465 1.57 -24.62 -7.89
CA ASP A 465 1.14 -24.35 -6.51
C ASP A 465 2.12 -23.38 -5.86
N VAL A 466 2.03 -22.11 -6.27
CA VAL A 466 2.98 -21.04 -5.91
C VAL A 466 2.31 -19.82 -5.25
N GLY A 467 0.99 -19.86 -5.05
CA GLY A 467 0.21 -18.86 -4.32
C GLY A 467 -0.24 -17.64 -5.14
N PHE A 468 0.18 -17.51 -6.40
CA PHE A 468 -0.22 -16.42 -7.29
C PHE A 468 -1.69 -16.52 -7.75
N ASP A 469 -2.34 -17.66 -7.51
CA ASP A 469 -3.75 -17.87 -7.82
C ASP A 469 -4.71 -17.07 -6.92
N GLN A 470 -4.23 -16.61 -5.76
CA GLN A 470 -4.94 -15.72 -4.82
C GLN A 470 -4.79 -14.22 -5.13
N TRP A 471 -4.08 -13.86 -6.20
CA TRP A 471 -3.86 -12.47 -6.59
C TRP A 471 -4.88 -12.02 -7.64
N GLY A 472 -5.17 -10.72 -7.69
CA GLY A 472 -6.16 -10.11 -8.60
C GLY A 472 -5.63 -8.87 -9.30
N ALA A 473 -6.29 -8.41 -10.37
CA ALA A 473 -5.94 -7.14 -10.98
C ALA A 473 -6.44 -6.01 -10.06
N SER A 474 -5.56 -5.44 -9.24
CA SER A 474 -5.90 -4.40 -8.26
C SER A 474 -4.65 -3.61 -7.86
N GLY A 475 -4.73 -2.34 -7.45
CA GLY A 475 -5.89 -1.43 -7.34
C GLY A 475 -5.44 0.03 -7.48
N LEU A 476 -6.36 0.98 -7.40
CA LEU A 476 -6.04 2.41 -7.60
C LEU A 476 -6.28 3.25 -6.34
N ALA A 477 -5.37 4.20 -6.12
CA ALA A 477 -5.54 5.28 -5.16
C ALA A 477 -6.35 6.39 -5.82
N VAL A 478 -7.37 6.91 -5.13
CA VAL A 478 -8.15 8.03 -5.66
C VAL A 478 -8.25 9.15 -4.65
N ALA A 479 -7.93 10.37 -5.09
CA ALA A 479 -7.94 11.58 -4.28
C ALA A 479 -8.94 12.59 -4.86
N TRP A 480 -9.84 13.11 -4.02
CA TRP A 480 -10.64 14.27 -4.38
C TRP A 480 -9.84 15.54 -4.12
N ALA A 481 -9.24 16.10 -5.17
CA ALA A 481 -8.39 17.28 -5.08
C ALA A 481 -8.92 18.42 -5.95
N GLU A 482 -8.63 19.65 -5.55
CA GLU A 482 -9.03 20.86 -6.26
C GLU A 482 -8.32 20.96 -7.62
N GLU A 483 -7.08 20.49 -7.71
CA GLU A 483 -6.21 20.55 -8.89
C GLU A 483 -5.35 19.28 -9.01
N ASN A 484 -4.89 18.94 -10.22
CA ASN A 484 -3.88 17.89 -10.42
C ASN A 484 -2.49 18.43 -10.09
N THR A 485 -2.23 18.72 -8.81
CA THR A 485 -0.94 19.19 -8.32
C THR A 485 -0.50 18.37 -7.12
N ARG A 486 0.83 18.28 -6.93
CA ARG A 486 1.44 17.60 -5.78
C ARG A 486 0.85 18.08 -4.45
N ASP A 487 0.74 19.38 -4.25
CA ASP A 487 0.18 19.93 -3.01
C ASP A 487 -1.30 19.59 -2.85
N SER A 488 -2.15 19.84 -3.87
CA SER A 488 -3.59 19.60 -3.76
C SER A 488 -3.91 18.12 -3.48
N ILE A 489 -3.23 17.19 -4.18
CA ILE A 489 -3.38 15.74 -3.97
C ILE A 489 -2.81 15.31 -2.61
N PHE A 490 -1.66 15.83 -2.19
CA PHE A 490 -1.10 15.56 -0.86
C PHE A 490 -2.03 16.02 0.26
N GLN A 491 -2.63 17.22 0.14
CA GLN A 491 -3.63 17.69 1.08
C GLN A 491 -4.89 16.83 1.07
N ALA A 492 -5.27 16.23 -0.07
CA ALA A 492 -6.41 15.30 -0.15
C ALA A 492 -6.15 14.04 0.67
N PHE A 493 -4.94 13.47 0.61
CA PHE A 493 -4.53 12.37 1.48
C PHE A 493 -4.55 12.77 2.97
N LYS A 494 -4.04 13.95 3.34
CA LYS A 494 -4.06 14.43 4.73
C LYS A 494 -5.47 14.59 5.30
N ARG A 495 -6.39 15.15 4.51
CA ARG A 495 -7.79 15.32 4.91
C ARG A 495 -8.62 14.04 4.73
N LYS A 496 -8.04 12.97 4.17
CA LYS A 496 -8.65 11.66 3.95
C LYS A 496 -9.87 11.69 3.03
N GLU A 497 -9.95 12.68 2.14
CA GLU A 497 -11.02 12.72 1.15
C GLU A 497 -10.61 11.88 -0.07
N THR A 498 -10.44 10.60 0.21
CA THR A 498 -9.90 9.60 -0.71
C THR A 498 -10.78 8.37 -0.71
N PHE A 499 -10.61 7.55 -1.73
CA PHE A 499 -11.26 6.26 -1.82
C PHE A 499 -10.36 5.27 -2.56
N ALA A 500 -10.63 3.98 -2.34
CA ALA A 500 -9.94 2.87 -3.00
C ALA A 500 -10.83 2.31 -4.12
N THR A 501 -10.23 1.87 -5.22
CA THR A 501 -10.91 1.00 -6.20
C THR A 501 -10.08 -0.24 -6.46
N THR A 502 -10.75 -1.31 -6.88
CA THR A 502 -10.11 -2.55 -7.29
C THR A 502 -9.39 -2.46 -8.63
N GLY A 503 -9.38 -1.30 -9.30
CA GLY A 503 -8.74 -1.12 -10.61
C GLY A 503 -9.63 -0.35 -11.58
N THR A 504 -10.94 -0.62 -11.56
CA THR A 504 -11.90 0.17 -12.34
C THR A 504 -12.01 1.59 -11.81
N ARG A 505 -12.22 2.56 -12.70
CA ARG A 505 -12.35 3.98 -12.38
C ARG A 505 -13.77 4.37 -11.94
N ILE A 506 -14.35 3.58 -11.04
CA ILE A 506 -15.59 3.97 -10.35
C ILE A 506 -15.31 5.29 -9.62
N ALA A 507 -16.21 6.26 -9.71
CA ALA A 507 -16.13 7.48 -8.92
C ALA A 507 -17.15 7.43 -7.79
N VAL A 508 -16.72 7.71 -6.55
CA VAL A 508 -17.61 7.71 -5.38
C VAL A 508 -17.47 9.02 -4.62
N ARG A 509 -18.60 9.68 -4.38
CA ARG A 509 -18.73 10.79 -3.43
C ARG A 509 -19.62 10.38 -2.28
N PHE A 510 -19.19 10.75 -1.07
CA PHE A 510 -19.91 10.48 0.15
C PHE A 510 -19.87 11.70 1.06
N PHE A 511 -21.04 12.18 1.45
CA PHE A 511 -21.24 13.32 2.32
C PHE A 511 -22.18 12.98 3.46
N ALA A 512 -22.05 13.69 4.57
CA ALA A 512 -22.99 13.62 5.68
C ALA A 512 -23.27 15.01 6.26
N GLY A 513 -24.50 15.24 6.71
CA GLY A 513 -24.91 16.45 7.39
C GLY A 513 -26.37 16.36 7.82
N PHE A 514 -26.93 17.42 8.38
CA PHE A 514 -28.30 17.36 8.93
C PHE A 514 -29.38 17.93 7.98
N ASP A 515 -28.98 18.38 6.79
CA ASP A 515 -29.86 18.93 5.75
C ASP A 515 -29.45 18.44 4.34
N MET A 516 -29.08 17.16 4.21
CA MET A 516 -28.71 16.57 2.91
C MET A 516 -29.93 16.29 2.03
N LYS A 517 -31.07 15.90 2.61
CA LYS A 517 -32.30 15.55 1.86
C LYS A 517 -32.93 16.73 1.13
N SER A 518 -32.60 17.97 1.50
CA SER A 518 -33.08 19.16 0.79
C SER A 518 -32.27 19.46 -0.48
N ILE A 519 -31.17 18.75 -0.71
CA ILE A 519 -30.38 18.85 -1.94
C ILE A 519 -31.11 18.09 -3.05
N ASP A 520 -31.42 18.78 -4.14
CA ASP A 520 -31.94 18.14 -5.35
C ASP A 520 -30.83 17.34 -6.06
N LEU A 521 -30.97 16.01 -6.08
CA LEU A 521 -30.02 15.08 -6.69
C LEU A 521 -29.92 15.19 -8.22
N ASN A 522 -30.83 15.93 -8.86
CA ASN A 522 -30.82 16.20 -10.29
C ASN A 522 -30.26 17.59 -10.63
N SER A 523 -29.90 18.40 -9.62
CA SER A 523 -29.36 19.74 -9.82
C SER A 523 -27.89 19.70 -10.22
N GLU A 524 -27.48 20.59 -11.14
CA GLU A 524 -26.07 20.84 -11.45
C GLU A 524 -25.29 21.38 -10.23
N ASP A 525 -25.98 22.02 -9.28
CA ASP A 525 -25.40 22.53 -8.03
C ASP A 525 -25.36 21.46 -6.91
N MET A 526 -25.70 20.19 -7.17
CA MET A 526 -25.78 19.13 -6.14
C MET A 526 -24.51 19.04 -5.30
N VAL A 527 -23.34 18.94 -5.95
CA VAL A 527 -22.04 18.78 -5.28
C VAL A 527 -21.68 20.04 -4.47
N LYS A 528 -21.88 21.23 -5.06
CA LYS A 528 -21.69 22.51 -4.38
C LYS A 528 -22.51 22.60 -3.10
N ASN A 529 -23.78 22.23 -3.17
CA ASN A 529 -24.68 22.23 -2.02
C ASN A 529 -24.27 21.18 -0.98
N ALA A 530 -23.77 20.02 -1.39
CA ALA A 530 -23.28 18.98 -0.49
C ALA A 530 -22.06 19.48 0.32
N TYR A 531 -21.08 20.12 -0.33
CA TYR A 531 -19.94 20.75 0.37
C TYR A 531 -20.37 21.90 1.29
N ALA A 532 -21.39 22.67 0.91
CA ALA A 532 -21.85 23.80 1.71
C ALA A 532 -22.65 23.39 2.96
N LYS A 533 -23.34 22.23 2.91
CA LYS A 533 -24.29 21.80 3.94
C LYS A 533 -23.80 20.65 4.83
N GLY A 534 -22.68 20.02 4.48
CA GLY A 534 -22.21 18.82 5.16
C GLY A 534 -20.69 18.65 5.14
N VAL A 535 -20.25 17.54 5.71
CA VAL A 535 -18.86 17.08 5.69
C VAL A 535 -18.68 15.97 4.65
N THR A 536 -17.45 15.78 4.18
CA THR A 536 -17.10 14.75 3.19
C THR A 536 -16.57 13.49 3.83
N MET A 537 -16.45 12.42 3.04
CA MET A 537 -15.64 11.25 3.39
C MET A 537 -14.28 11.66 3.98
N GLY A 538 -13.83 10.96 5.02
CA GLY A 538 -12.61 11.28 5.76
C GLY A 538 -12.80 12.23 6.95
N ALA A 539 -13.96 12.90 7.06
CA ALA A 539 -14.21 13.90 8.10
C ALA A 539 -14.97 13.36 9.32
N ASP A 540 -14.98 14.18 10.37
CA ASP A 540 -15.82 14.02 11.55
C ASP A 540 -17.11 14.85 11.39
N LEU A 541 -18.27 14.22 11.59
CA LEU A 541 -19.57 14.87 11.70
C LEU A 541 -19.93 15.02 13.17
N PHE A 542 -19.84 16.24 13.69
CA PHE A 542 -20.25 16.54 15.06
C PHE A 542 -21.78 16.60 15.19
N SER A 543 -22.31 16.08 16.29
CA SER A 543 -23.72 16.12 16.66
C SER A 543 -24.33 17.52 16.61
N GLN A 544 -25.60 17.59 16.23
CA GLN A 544 -26.39 18.82 16.27
C GLN A 544 -27.77 18.53 16.88
N ALA A 545 -27.98 18.96 18.13
CA ALA A 545 -29.30 19.08 18.78
C ALA A 545 -30.27 17.89 18.53
N ASN A 546 -29.82 16.65 18.73
CA ASN A 546 -30.59 15.41 18.49
C ASN A 546 -31.13 15.23 17.06
N GLN A 547 -30.49 15.84 16.06
CA GLN A 547 -30.80 15.59 14.66
C GLN A 547 -30.17 14.27 14.19
N THR A 548 -30.89 13.54 13.34
CA THR A 548 -30.37 12.35 12.68
C THR A 548 -29.51 12.77 11.49
N PRO A 549 -28.27 12.28 11.37
CA PRO A 549 -27.43 12.56 10.22
C PRO A 549 -28.06 11.97 8.95
N GLN A 550 -28.02 12.77 7.90
CA GLN A 550 -28.43 12.41 6.55
C GLN A 550 -27.16 12.25 5.72
N PHE A 551 -27.15 11.22 4.89
CA PHE A 551 -26.03 10.86 4.05
C PHE A 551 -26.40 11.09 2.59
N LEU A 552 -25.49 11.63 1.80
CA LEU A 552 -25.62 11.72 0.35
C LEU A 552 -24.51 10.87 -0.28
N VAL A 553 -24.90 9.95 -1.15
CA VAL A 553 -23.98 9.13 -1.93
C VAL A 553 -24.22 9.36 -3.41
N TRP A 554 -23.13 9.52 -4.16
CA TRP A 554 -23.14 9.51 -5.62
C TRP A 554 -22.03 8.61 -6.12
N ALA A 555 -22.41 7.54 -6.83
CA ALA A 555 -21.51 6.64 -7.52
C ALA A 555 -21.69 6.74 -9.03
N GLN A 556 -20.59 6.73 -9.77
CA GLN A 556 -20.58 6.71 -11.24
C GLN A 556 -19.72 5.54 -11.70
N ARG A 557 -20.20 4.79 -12.71
CA ARG A 557 -19.44 3.66 -13.27
C ARG A 557 -18.16 4.14 -13.92
N ASP A 558 -17.18 3.24 -14.01
CA ASP A 558 -16.10 3.40 -14.96
C ASP A 558 -16.66 3.40 -16.39
N LYS A 559 -16.15 4.30 -17.24
CA LYS A 559 -16.53 4.40 -18.65
C LYS A 559 -16.24 3.10 -19.41
N LEU A 560 -15.17 2.38 -19.03
CA LEU A 560 -14.73 1.11 -19.60
C LEU A 560 -15.11 -0.11 -18.74
N GLY A 561 -15.68 0.10 -17.56
CA GLY A 561 -16.11 -0.96 -16.63
C GLY A 561 -17.56 -1.39 -16.82
N ALA A 562 -17.98 -2.33 -15.98
CA ALA A 562 -19.35 -2.85 -16.01
C ALA A 562 -20.33 -1.84 -15.39
N PRO A 563 -21.65 -1.92 -15.71
CA PRO A 563 -22.66 -1.10 -15.05
C PRO A 563 -22.68 -1.29 -13.53
N LEU A 564 -23.04 -0.26 -12.76
CA LEU A 564 -23.21 -0.37 -11.31
C LEU A 564 -24.41 -1.25 -10.96
N GLN A 565 -24.25 -2.13 -9.97
CA GLN A 565 -25.34 -2.93 -9.43
C GLN A 565 -25.96 -2.27 -8.18
N ARG A 566 -25.13 -1.88 -7.21
CA ARG A 566 -25.62 -1.34 -5.94
C ARG A 566 -24.59 -0.48 -5.21
N VAL A 567 -25.10 0.31 -4.28
CA VAL A 567 -24.32 1.08 -3.30
C VAL A 567 -24.70 0.63 -1.91
N GLN A 568 -23.71 0.36 -1.08
CA GLN A 568 -23.85 -0.04 0.32
C GLN A 568 -23.27 1.04 1.23
N ILE A 569 -23.90 1.26 2.38
CA ILE A 569 -23.28 1.94 3.53
C ILE A 569 -23.01 0.89 4.60
N ILE A 570 -21.75 0.80 5.01
CA ILE A 570 -21.28 -0.04 6.10
C ILE A 570 -21.13 0.85 7.33
N LYS A 571 -21.88 0.52 8.38
CA LYS A 571 -21.84 1.18 9.70
C LYS A 571 -21.07 0.31 10.67
N GLY A 572 -20.20 0.92 11.47
CA GLY A 572 -19.61 0.27 12.65
C GLY A 572 -19.71 1.16 13.88
N TRP A 573 -19.95 0.55 15.04
CA TRP A 573 -20.06 1.24 16.33
C TRP A 573 -19.62 0.33 17.47
N VAL A 574 -19.54 0.89 18.67
CA VAL A 574 -19.30 0.15 19.90
C VAL A 574 -20.50 0.31 20.82
N GLU A 575 -20.99 -0.79 21.39
CA GLU A 575 -22.08 -0.75 22.38
C GLU A 575 -21.61 -0.07 23.67
N THR A 576 -22.26 1.03 24.05
CA THR A 576 -21.89 1.85 25.21
C THR A 576 -21.80 1.06 26.51
N ALA A 577 -22.67 0.05 26.69
CA ALA A 577 -22.76 -0.72 27.92
C ALA A 577 -21.68 -1.80 28.08
N SER A 578 -21.11 -2.29 26.97
CA SER A 578 -20.25 -3.48 26.96
C SER A 578 -18.88 -3.27 26.32
N GLY A 579 -18.69 -2.19 25.55
CA GLY A 579 -17.50 -2.01 24.72
C GLY A 579 -17.46 -2.96 23.50
N THR A 580 -18.53 -3.72 23.25
CA THR A 580 -18.57 -4.72 22.18
C THR A 580 -18.70 -4.03 20.81
N PRO A 581 -17.79 -4.29 19.86
CA PRO A 581 -17.89 -3.77 18.51
C PRO A 581 -19.07 -4.43 17.77
N LYS A 582 -19.74 -3.63 16.93
CA LYS A 582 -20.87 -4.02 16.10
C LYS A 582 -20.72 -3.42 14.72
N GLU A 583 -21.23 -4.11 13.72
CA GLU A 583 -21.33 -3.62 12.35
C GLU A 583 -22.68 -3.97 11.73
N LYS A 584 -23.07 -3.20 10.72
CA LYS A 584 -24.27 -3.47 9.92
C LYS A 584 -24.11 -2.87 8.52
N ILE A 585 -24.65 -3.58 7.54
CA ILE A 585 -24.57 -3.21 6.13
C ILE A 585 -25.96 -2.91 5.61
N TYR A 586 -26.09 -1.80 4.89
CA TYR A 586 -27.33 -1.38 4.26
C TYR A 586 -27.07 -1.16 2.77
N ASP A 587 -27.84 -1.82 1.92
CA ASP A 587 -27.95 -1.41 0.53
C ASP A 587 -28.82 -0.14 0.46
N VAL A 588 -28.25 0.96 -0.02
CA VAL A 588 -28.88 2.30 0.01
C VAL A 588 -29.30 2.80 -1.37
N ALA A 589 -28.76 2.20 -2.43
CA ALA A 589 -29.22 2.39 -3.80
C ALA A 589 -29.07 1.07 -4.59
N CYS A 590 -30.11 0.71 -5.32
CA CYS A 590 -30.15 -0.46 -6.19
C CYS A 590 -30.29 -0.01 -7.65
N SER A 591 -29.66 -0.73 -8.57
CA SER A 591 -29.89 -0.53 -10.01
C SER A 591 -31.31 -0.97 -10.42
N ASP A 592 -31.66 -0.68 -11.68
CA ASP A 592 -32.85 -1.23 -12.36
C ASP A 592 -34.19 -0.87 -11.70
N GLY A 593 -34.22 0.20 -10.91
CA GLY A 593 -35.43 0.69 -10.22
C GLY A 593 -35.85 -0.17 -9.02
N PHE A 594 -35.00 -1.10 -8.58
CA PHE A 594 -35.24 -1.87 -7.37
C PHE A 594 -35.11 -1.00 -6.11
N ALA A 595 -35.70 -1.48 -5.02
CA ALA A 595 -35.51 -0.94 -3.69
C ALA A 595 -34.95 -2.03 -2.78
N ALA A 596 -34.15 -1.63 -1.78
CA ALA A 596 -33.69 -2.56 -0.77
C ALA A 596 -34.88 -3.08 0.05
N ASP A 597 -34.84 -4.37 0.39
CA ASP A 597 -35.81 -4.96 1.29
C ASP A 597 -35.66 -4.34 2.70
N PRO A 598 -36.74 -3.85 3.34
CA PRO A 598 -36.65 -3.13 4.60
C PRO A 598 -36.32 -4.01 5.81
N VAL A 599 -36.40 -5.35 5.67
CA VAL A 599 -36.05 -6.31 6.72
C VAL A 599 -34.60 -6.74 6.57
N THR A 600 -34.17 -7.10 5.36
CA THR A 600 -32.80 -7.60 5.12
C THR A 600 -31.81 -6.47 4.84
N ASN A 601 -32.29 -5.29 4.43
CA ASN A 601 -31.49 -4.17 3.92
C ASN A 601 -30.64 -4.57 2.69
N ARG A 602 -31.15 -5.47 1.84
CA ARG A 602 -30.47 -5.93 0.62
C ARG A 602 -31.29 -5.61 -0.63
N CYS A 603 -30.62 -5.16 -1.68
CA CYS A 603 -31.17 -5.14 -3.03
C CYS A 603 -31.36 -6.58 -3.52
N PRO A 604 -32.42 -6.84 -4.29
CA PRO A 604 -32.56 -8.08 -5.06
C PRO A 604 -31.36 -8.33 -6.00
N ASP A 605 -31.19 -9.56 -6.47
CA ASP A 605 -30.34 -9.84 -7.64
C ASP A 605 -30.94 -9.12 -8.86
N ASN A 606 -30.15 -8.30 -9.55
CA ASN A 606 -30.59 -7.60 -10.75
C ASN A 606 -30.57 -8.49 -12.01
N GLY A 607 -30.09 -9.73 -11.89
CA GLY A 607 -30.07 -10.67 -13.00
C GLY A 607 -28.87 -10.51 -13.94
N ALA A 608 -27.87 -9.69 -13.59
CA ALA A 608 -26.64 -9.57 -14.38
C ALA A 608 -25.88 -10.90 -14.42
N ARG A 609 -25.43 -11.30 -15.62
CA ARG A 609 -24.71 -12.56 -15.85
C ARG A 609 -23.48 -12.32 -16.72
N VAL A 610 -22.55 -13.26 -16.66
CA VAL A 610 -21.36 -13.35 -17.50
C VAL A 610 -21.44 -14.64 -18.31
N ASN A 611 -21.23 -14.57 -19.62
CA ASN A 611 -21.03 -15.75 -20.45
C ASN A 611 -19.58 -16.22 -20.30
N ILE A 612 -19.35 -17.37 -19.67
CA ILE A 612 -17.99 -17.87 -19.41
C ILE A 612 -17.27 -18.34 -20.69
N ASP A 613 -18.00 -18.58 -21.78
CA ASP A 613 -17.42 -19.02 -23.05
C ASP A 613 -16.75 -17.88 -23.84
N ASP A 614 -17.14 -16.62 -23.61
CA ASP A 614 -16.61 -15.45 -24.34
C ASP A 614 -16.41 -14.19 -23.49
N CYS A 615 -16.73 -14.25 -22.20
CA CYS A 615 -16.68 -13.17 -21.23
C CYS A 615 -17.55 -11.94 -21.55
N SER A 616 -18.56 -12.08 -22.41
CA SER A 616 -19.60 -11.06 -22.57
C SER A 616 -20.48 -10.95 -21.32
N ILE A 617 -20.86 -9.73 -20.96
CA ILE A 617 -21.72 -9.42 -19.82
C ILE A 617 -23.12 -8.99 -20.28
N SER A 618 -24.12 -9.08 -19.40
CA SER A 618 -25.45 -8.51 -19.64
C SER A 618 -25.37 -7.02 -19.99
N ASN A 619 -26.11 -6.60 -21.02
CA ASN A 619 -26.09 -5.22 -21.54
C ASN A 619 -27.37 -4.43 -21.25
N ASP A 620 -28.35 -5.05 -20.59
CA ASP A 620 -29.70 -4.55 -20.38
C ASP A 620 -30.04 -4.27 -18.89
N VAL A 621 -29.10 -4.55 -17.98
CA VAL A 621 -29.25 -4.36 -16.53
C VAL A 621 -28.06 -3.61 -15.92
N GLY A 622 -28.31 -2.94 -14.80
CA GLY A 622 -27.36 -2.09 -14.09
C GLY A 622 -27.50 -0.60 -14.42
N ALA A 623 -26.69 0.24 -13.76
CA ALA A 623 -26.82 1.69 -13.84
C ALA A 623 -25.51 2.38 -14.26
N GLY A 624 -25.62 3.51 -14.97
CA GLY A 624 -24.49 4.39 -15.25
C GLY A 624 -24.08 5.25 -14.05
N GLU A 625 -25.06 5.63 -13.22
CA GLU A 625 -24.86 6.30 -11.95
C GLU A 625 -25.90 5.84 -10.93
N LEU A 626 -25.55 5.90 -9.65
CA LEU A 626 -26.46 5.69 -8.52
C LEU A 626 -26.33 6.88 -7.57
N LYS A 627 -27.44 7.59 -7.34
CA LYS A 627 -27.53 8.74 -6.43
C LYS A 627 -28.62 8.49 -5.41
N THR A 628 -28.32 8.76 -4.14
CA THR A 628 -29.32 8.62 -3.08
C THR A 628 -29.00 9.52 -1.90
N THR A 629 -30.05 9.84 -1.14
CA THR A 629 -29.90 10.32 0.24
C THR A 629 -30.46 9.27 1.19
N TRP A 630 -29.74 9.00 2.27
CA TRP A 630 -30.09 7.94 3.21
C TRP A 630 -29.97 8.43 4.66
N GLU A 631 -30.79 7.87 5.55
CA GLU A 631 -30.70 8.05 7.00
C GLU A 631 -30.57 6.67 7.64
N ASP A 632 -29.74 6.59 8.68
CA ASP A 632 -29.57 5.38 9.45
C ASP A 632 -30.84 5.08 10.28
N PRO A 633 -31.59 4.01 9.96
CA PRO A 633 -32.84 3.68 10.66
C PRO A 633 -32.61 3.23 12.10
N ASP A 634 -31.38 2.82 12.42
CA ASP A 634 -30.95 2.36 13.74
C ASP A 634 -29.98 3.38 14.38
N PHE A 635 -30.12 4.66 14.03
CA PHE A 635 -29.28 5.72 14.56
C PHE A 635 -29.52 5.96 16.05
N ASP A 636 -28.44 6.04 16.81
CA ASP A 636 -28.44 6.47 18.21
C ASP A 636 -27.55 7.72 18.34
N PRO A 637 -28.11 8.90 18.69
CA PRO A 637 -27.34 10.13 18.78
C PRO A 637 -26.28 10.13 19.88
N ALA A 638 -26.36 9.20 20.84
CA ALA A 638 -25.38 9.07 21.93
C ALA A 638 -24.22 8.14 21.58
N VAL A 639 -24.28 7.41 20.47
CA VAL A 639 -23.30 6.38 20.11
C VAL A 639 -22.38 6.90 19.01
N LYS A 640 -21.07 6.84 19.27
CA LYS A 640 -20.06 7.09 18.24
C LYS A 640 -20.08 5.98 17.20
N ALA A 641 -20.07 6.35 15.92
CA ALA A 641 -20.09 5.41 14.81
C ALA A 641 -19.24 5.90 13.63
N PHE A 642 -18.75 4.97 12.80
CA PHE A 642 -18.25 5.27 11.47
C PHE A 642 -19.21 4.75 10.40
N TYR A 643 -19.21 5.41 9.25
CA TYR A 643 -19.93 5.02 8.05
C TYR A 643 -18.97 5.10 6.88
N TYR A 644 -18.90 4.07 6.03
CA TYR A 644 -18.22 4.15 4.74
C TYR A 644 -19.03 3.49 3.64
N VAL A 645 -18.79 3.89 2.40
CA VAL A 645 -19.51 3.39 1.23
C VAL A 645 -18.74 2.26 0.57
N ARG A 646 -19.44 1.20 0.16
CA ARG A 646 -18.95 0.20 -0.82
C ARG A 646 -19.85 0.22 -2.05
N VAL A 647 -19.28 0.38 -3.23
CA VAL A 647 -19.99 0.35 -4.52
C VAL A 647 -19.65 -0.95 -5.22
N LEU A 648 -20.64 -1.63 -5.79
CA LEU A 648 -20.45 -2.88 -6.53
C LEU A 648 -20.90 -2.72 -7.98
N GLU A 649 -20.05 -3.11 -8.92
CA GLU A 649 -20.40 -3.27 -10.34
C GLU A 649 -21.18 -4.56 -10.58
N ASN A 650 -21.71 -4.75 -11.79
CA ASN A 650 -22.12 -6.06 -12.27
C ASN A 650 -20.89 -6.97 -12.45
N PRO A 651 -21.05 -8.31 -12.34
CA PRO A 651 -19.92 -9.22 -12.46
C PRO A 651 -19.29 -9.20 -13.85
N THR A 652 -17.99 -9.43 -13.91
CA THR A 652 -17.17 -9.63 -15.13
C THR A 652 -16.37 -10.92 -15.01
N CYS A 653 -15.75 -11.38 -16.09
CA CYS A 653 -14.80 -12.49 -16.00
C CYS A 653 -13.55 -12.09 -15.21
N ARG A 654 -13.13 -12.98 -14.30
CA ARG A 654 -11.82 -12.89 -13.64
C ARG A 654 -10.69 -13.20 -14.63
N TRP A 655 -9.49 -12.73 -14.37
CA TRP A 655 -8.28 -12.90 -15.18
C TRP A 655 -7.98 -14.37 -15.45
N SER A 656 -8.25 -15.24 -14.47
CA SER A 656 -8.07 -16.68 -14.59
C SER A 656 -8.99 -17.31 -15.65
N THR A 657 -10.18 -16.73 -15.84
CA THR A 657 -11.12 -17.14 -16.89
C THR A 657 -10.63 -16.65 -18.26
N TRP A 658 -10.13 -15.40 -18.33
CA TRP A 658 -9.52 -14.87 -19.55
C TRP A 658 -8.32 -15.69 -20.02
N ASP A 659 -7.47 -16.13 -19.09
CA ASP A 659 -6.35 -17.02 -19.40
C ASP A 659 -6.80 -18.36 -19.96
N ALA A 660 -7.78 -18.99 -19.31
CA ALA A 660 -8.32 -20.27 -19.76
C ALA A 660 -8.89 -20.17 -21.18
N LEU A 661 -9.64 -19.11 -21.47
CA LEU A 661 -10.17 -18.82 -22.81
C LEU A 661 -9.06 -18.62 -23.84
N LYS A 662 -8.04 -17.82 -23.54
CA LYS A 662 -6.88 -17.58 -24.43
C LYS A 662 -6.10 -18.87 -24.71
N ALA A 663 -5.99 -19.75 -23.72
CA ALA A 663 -5.31 -21.05 -23.84
C ALA A 663 -6.19 -22.16 -24.46
N GLY A 664 -7.49 -21.92 -24.69
CA GLY A 664 -8.41 -22.92 -25.23
C GLY A 664 -8.69 -24.07 -24.26
N VAL A 665 -8.66 -23.81 -22.95
CA VAL A 665 -8.97 -24.77 -21.87
C VAL A 665 -10.17 -24.29 -21.06
N LYS A 666 -10.76 -25.20 -20.26
CA LYS A 666 -11.79 -24.81 -19.29
C LYS A 666 -11.18 -24.01 -18.13
N PRO A 667 -11.92 -23.06 -17.54
CA PRO A 667 -11.52 -22.41 -16.29
C PRO A 667 -11.16 -23.44 -15.22
N ARG A 668 -10.17 -23.08 -14.40
CA ARG A 668 -9.69 -23.93 -13.31
C ARG A 668 -10.78 -24.02 -12.23
N PRO A 669 -11.22 -25.23 -11.81
CA PRO A 669 -12.49 -25.42 -11.11
C PRO A 669 -12.52 -24.95 -9.65
N ASP A 670 -11.37 -24.73 -9.02
CA ASP A 670 -11.24 -24.20 -7.66
C ASP A 670 -10.95 -22.69 -7.62
N LEU A 671 -10.98 -22.01 -8.77
CA LEU A 671 -10.91 -20.55 -8.87
C LEU A 671 -12.27 -19.96 -9.24
N HIS A 672 -12.53 -18.74 -8.78
CA HIS A 672 -13.72 -17.99 -9.19
C HIS A 672 -13.66 -17.68 -10.70
N GLU A 673 -14.75 -17.98 -11.41
CA GLU A 673 -14.87 -17.69 -12.84
C GLU A 673 -15.16 -16.20 -13.10
N THR A 674 -15.75 -15.52 -12.13
CA THR A 674 -16.18 -14.12 -12.23
C THR A 674 -15.70 -13.33 -11.02
N ILE A 675 -15.63 -12.02 -11.19
CA ILE A 675 -15.28 -11.05 -10.15
C ILE A 675 -16.29 -9.90 -10.18
N GLN A 676 -16.49 -9.26 -9.04
CA GLN A 676 -17.34 -8.08 -8.92
C GLN A 676 -16.50 -6.90 -8.42
N GLU A 677 -16.08 -6.08 -9.37
CA GLU A 677 -15.28 -4.87 -9.15
C GLU A 677 -16.01 -3.88 -8.26
N ARG A 678 -15.24 -3.11 -7.50
CA ARG A 678 -15.79 -2.30 -6.41
C ARG A 678 -14.91 -1.13 -6.00
N ALA A 679 -15.55 -0.20 -5.32
CA ALA A 679 -14.88 0.96 -4.72
C ALA A 679 -15.31 1.15 -3.26
N TRP A 680 -14.43 1.74 -2.46
CA TRP A 680 -14.66 2.02 -1.05
C TRP A 680 -14.28 3.44 -0.65
N SER A 681 -15.23 4.19 -0.11
CA SER A 681 -14.94 5.55 0.38
C SER A 681 -14.18 5.52 1.71
N SER A 682 -13.41 6.57 1.99
CA SER A 682 -12.99 6.83 3.37
C SER A 682 -14.20 6.97 4.31
N PRO A 683 -14.06 6.62 5.61
CA PRO A 683 -15.16 6.72 6.55
C PRO A 683 -15.51 8.16 6.93
N ILE A 684 -16.78 8.43 7.20
CA ILE A 684 -17.25 9.58 7.97
C ILE A 684 -17.51 9.11 9.40
N TRP A 685 -17.01 9.86 10.38
CA TRP A 685 -17.16 9.52 11.80
C TRP A 685 -18.20 10.43 12.45
N TYR A 686 -19.31 9.87 12.95
CA TYR A 686 -20.26 10.62 13.77
C TYR A 686 -19.71 10.78 15.19
N ILE A 687 -19.63 12.02 15.67
CA ILE A 687 -19.13 12.38 17.00
C ILE A 687 -20.31 12.87 17.85
N PRO A 688 -20.74 12.12 18.88
CA PRO A 688 -21.84 12.52 19.76
C PRO A 688 -21.44 13.68 20.68
N ASP A 689 -22.44 14.37 21.24
CA ASP A 689 -22.21 15.40 22.26
C ASP A 689 -21.54 14.76 23.47
N SER A 690 -20.64 15.49 24.14
CA SER A 690 -20.02 14.99 25.37
C SER A 690 -21.10 14.67 26.40
N SER A 691 -21.22 13.41 26.78
CA SER A 691 -22.24 12.93 27.71
C SER A 691 -22.02 13.42 29.15
N GLY A 692 -20.88 14.06 29.45
CA GLY A 692 -20.46 14.46 30.80
C GLY A 692 -20.24 13.27 31.75
N LEU A 693 -20.42 12.04 31.28
CA LEU A 693 -20.24 10.79 32.00
C LEU A 693 -18.89 10.19 31.61
N GLU A 694 -17.95 10.20 32.55
CA GLU A 694 -16.67 9.50 32.40
C GLU A 694 -16.90 8.01 32.69
N ILE A 695 -16.95 7.19 31.64
CA ILE A 695 -16.95 5.74 31.77
C ILE A 695 -15.51 5.34 32.10
N ILE A 696 -15.28 4.85 33.31
CA ILE A 696 -14.00 4.27 33.72
C ILE A 696 -14.12 2.76 33.57
N PRO A 697 -13.47 2.13 32.57
CA PRO A 697 -13.39 0.67 32.49
C PRO A 697 -12.70 0.15 33.76
N LEU A 698 -13.34 -0.81 34.43
CA LEU A 698 -12.81 -1.42 35.68
C LEU A 698 -11.67 -2.40 35.42
#